data_AF-A0A9P8VIM2-F1
#
_entry.id   AF-A0A9P8VIM2-F1
#
_cell.length_a   1.000
_cell.length_b   1.000
_cell.length_c   1.000
_cell.angle_alpha   90.00
_cell.angle_beta   90.00
_cell.angle_gamma   90.00
#
_symmetry.space_group_name_H-M   'P 1'
#
loop_
_entity.id
_entity.type
_entity.pdbx_description
1 polymer ?
#
loop_
_entity_poly.entity_id
_entity_poly.type
_entity_poly.pdbx_seq_one_letter_code
_entity_poly.pdbx_strand_id
1 'polypeptide(L)'
;MRGLLLAFGAAALHAAIGKANEWPNCESDNCYRNFIDHRFKELGEEFCVDFLAATITAPEAVPTEFGNCDGDVSAVSSHLDHVLRAVPSTSVPEASSTEYVESSTTDQPDAPSSTAPPESSVLSELSSEEPASSTSDIFDSSGPVSLPASETSSVSSSPSSVASETSSVEASSSSVASEDASVPPSASILPSSSDSVTSVLYTTSTIYTTQIRTITECAPEQTDCPAGPVLTTEIIAVSTTVCPVSEPHPSKSLSTNKIYETGGSKPSYTHPYGTGSWAPSPTGSDEPFPTAGAERVGAGLAAIFATVIAIVFFGSLLLLLSDRRDTPSLGPVGISSSFYTDGADDARLDGHPVSTLIRDARANFKELLASHTTTLEQTAARYRERRGRHPPPGFDKWFAAAEKSNSVIVEEFFDRIYNDLNPLWALDPAEMRRKTHKQPFVIRVRGGKVTTDTEEEEPPYRVRQWAQLVKEIMPHLPDLDMAVNVLDESRIMAPWEKVNEYVATEIKKRSIFPANEAITQYSGVQDVEGAERYEPNWTRDQVTKMWNFVAPACPPDSPSRNTKAMEELTEPANFPHEAMPYMHRGFVQNFTASQDVCQQPHLRSMHGTFTEPVSMAVTTEYLPMFGECKLTTNNEMLIPGAVYLDDARIQYSGGRSRGNEWDRKKDRMVWRGSSSGARNKQHNWWHIHRFRFMQMLNATTVASVEAGNSAKTFELPLQENYNLAAQKQGKLGEWVSTWSNVGFTDVLCDPPDWEDHWWHGHRRLKNCHWARPDFSVADEVSMKEQYTYKYLPDVDGQTFSGRYRAFLLSTSMVLKSTIYVEWHDTRLFPWVHFAPFDNSYMDIYGVMDYFLHGHDPEARRIAEEGKAWAETVLRREDMRLYMWRLLLEYARVVDDKRDRLAFVGDLEAR
;
A
#
# COMPACT_ATOMS: atom_id res chain seq x y z
N MET A 1 -51.80 -17.09 40.23
CA MET A 1 -52.63 -17.01 39.00
C MET A 1 -51.63 -16.72 37.88
N ARG A 2 -51.10 -17.68 37.12
CA ARG A 2 -51.76 -18.68 36.25
C ARG A 2 -52.84 -18.04 35.38
N GLY A 3 -52.57 -17.84 34.09
CA GLY A 3 -53.61 -17.54 33.08
C GLY A 3 -53.34 -16.49 32.01
N LEU A 4 -52.17 -15.85 31.87
CA LEU A 4 -52.02 -14.76 30.87
C LEU A 4 -50.58 -14.48 30.35
N LEU A 5 -49.81 -15.52 30.01
CA LEU A 5 -48.50 -15.38 29.32
C LEU A 5 -48.26 -16.41 28.19
N LEU A 6 -49.32 -16.98 27.62
CA LEU A 6 -49.27 -17.88 26.46
C LEU A 6 -49.64 -17.13 25.16
N ALA A 7 -48.82 -16.16 24.76
CA ALA A 7 -49.09 -15.33 23.58
C ALA A 7 -47.86 -14.86 22.76
N PHE A 8 -46.62 -15.17 23.17
CA PHE A 8 -45.40 -14.79 22.43
C PHE A 8 -44.36 -15.92 22.26
N GLY A 9 -44.70 -17.16 22.63
CA GLY A 9 -43.79 -18.32 22.62
C GLY A 9 -43.61 -19.03 21.27
N ALA A 10 -43.94 -18.41 20.14
CA ALA A 10 -44.00 -19.08 18.82
C ALA A 10 -43.26 -18.36 17.67
N ALA A 11 -42.55 -17.26 17.95
CA ALA A 11 -41.81 -16.48 16.94
C ALA A 11 -40.30 -16.35 17.22
N ALA A 12 -39.78 -17.07 18.22
CA ALA A 12 -38.39 -16.99 18.68
C ALA A 12 -37.57 -18.29 18.51
N LEU A 13 -38.09 -19.27 17.75
CA LEU A 13 -37.46 -20.59 17.58
C LEU A 13 -36.87 -20.84 16.18
N HIS A 14 -36.57 -19.77 15.42
CA HIS A 14 -35.81 -19.84 14.16
C HIS A 14 -34.67 -18.80 14.08
N ALA A 15 -34.32 -18.16 15.19
CA ALA A 15 -33.21 -17.21 15.31
C ALA A 15 -32.15 -17.64 16.36
N ALA A 16 -32.27 -18.86 16.92
CA ALA A 16 -31.53 -19.31 18.11
C ALA A 16 -30.54 -20.47 17.86
N ILE A 17 -30.22 -20.77 16.60
CA ILE A 17 -29.13 -21.71 16.21
C ILE A 17 -27.98 -20.94 15.50
N GLY A 18 -28.19 -19.66 15.17
CA GLY A 18 -27.26 -18.84 14.38
C GLY A 18 -26.28 -17.94 15.17
N LYS A 19 -26.26 -18.00 16.52
CA LYS A 19 -25.35 -17.19 17.36
C LYS A 19 -24.81 -17.98 18.56
N ALA A 20 -23.68 -18.66 18.34
CA ALA A 20 -22.91 -19.36 19.38
C ALA A 20 -21.38 -19.19 19.21
N ASN A 21 -20.94 -18.17 18.46
CA ASN A 21 -19.52 -17.91 18.11
C ASN A 21 -19.16 -16.40 18.13
N GLU A 22 -19.97 -15.56 18.77
CA GLU A 22 -19.59 -14.18 19.10
C GLU A 22 -19.00 -14.13 20.52
N TRP A 23 -18.07 -13.20 20.78
CA TRP A 23 -17.34 -12.95 22.05
C TRP A 23 -16.14 -13.85 22.41
N PRO A 24 -15.00 -13.69 21.72
CA PRO A 24 -13.71 -14.25 22.15
C PRO A 24 -12.98 -13.30 23.13
N ASN A 25 -13.38 -13.26 24.40
CA ASN A 25 -12.78 -12.35 25.39
C ASN A 25 -12.66 -12.93 26.82
N CYS A 26 -12.52 -14.25 26.95
CA CYS A 26 -12.32 -14.95 28.23
C CYS A 26 -10.95 -15.63 28.29
N GLU A 27 -9.90 -14.91 28.71
CA GLU A 27 -8.68 -15.52 29.26
C GLU A 27 -8.19 -14.75 30.50
N SER A 28 -7.95 -15.51 31.57
CA SER A 28 -7.12 -15.17 32.74
C SER A 28 -7.26 -13.75 33.32
N ASP A 29 -8.40 -13.48 33.96
CA ASP A 29 -8.34 -12.79 35.25
C ASP A 29 -8.23 -13.83 36.38
N ASN A 30 -8.10 -13.40 37.65
CA ASN A 30 -8.06 -14.32 38.79
C ASN A 30 -9.45 -14.71 39.32
N CYS A 31 -10.52 -13.97 39.02
CA CYS A 31 -11.88 -14.16 39.54
C CYS A 31 -12.47 -15.52 39.11
N TYR A 32 -12.37 -15.85 37.82
CA TYR A 32 -12.96 -17.07 37.24
C TYR A 32 -12.45 -18.39 37.85
N ARG A 33 -11.21 -18.42 38.37
CA ARG A 33 -10.49 -19.67 38.65
C ARG A 33 -11.13 -20.56 39.72
N ASN A 34 -11.86 -19.99 40.67
CA ASN A 34 -12.55 -20.77 41.72
C ASN A 34 -13.98 -21.19 41.30
N PHE A 35 -14.62 -20.50 40.34
CA PHE A 35 -15.91 -20.91 39.77
C PHE A 35 -15.82 -22.19 38.92
N ILE A 36 -14.63 -22.49 38.37
CA ILE A 36 -14.33 -23.75 37.67
C ILE A 36 -13.63 -24.80 38.53
N ASP A 37 -13.35 -24.51 39.81
CA ASP A 37 -12.73 -25.47 40.71
C ASP A 37 -13.80 -26.41 41.27
N HIS A 38 -13.68 -27.71 40.99
CA HIS A 38 -14.64 -28.73 41.43
C HIS A 38 -14.88 -28.75 42.95
N ARG A 39 -13.96 -28.20 43.77
CA ARG A 39 -14.11 -28.10 45.23
C ARG A 39 -15.15 -27.07 45.68
N PHE A 40 -15.50 -26.10 44.83
CA PHE A 40 -16.46 -25.04 45.11
C PHE A 40 -17.70 -25.09 44.21
N LYS A 41 -17.88 -26.17 43.43
CA LYS A 41 -18.93 -26.29 42.40
C LYS A 41 -20.34 -26.07 42.97
N GLU A 42 -20.70 -26.74 44.06
CA GLU A 42 -22.05 -26.66 44.65
C GLU A 42 -22.33 -25.24 45.19
N LEU A 43 -21.36 -24.63 45.88
CA LEU A 43 -21.41 -23.24 46.35
C LEU A 43 -21.54 -22.25 45.19
N GLY A 44 -20.85 -22.52 44.08
CA GLY A 44 -20.94 -21.76 42.84
C GLY A 44 -22.33 -21.86 42.21
N GLU A 45 -22.87 -23.08 42.07
CA GLU A 45 -24.18 -23.35 41.47
C GLU A 45 -25.35 -22.74 42.28
N GLU A 46 -25.31 -22.79 43.62
CA GLU A 46 -26.30 -22.12 44.48
C GLU A 46 -26.22 -20.59 44.35
N PHE A 47 -25.01 -20.02 44.46
CA PHE A 47 -24.78 -18.58 44.33
C PHE A 47 -25.13 -18.05 42.93
N CYS A 48 -24.88 -18.81 41.85
CA CYS A 48 -25.26 -18.45 40.48
C CYS A 48 -26.77 -18.19 40.36
N VAL A 49 -27.59 -19.06 40.97
CA VAL A 49 -29.05 -19.01 40.84
C VAL A 49 -29.63 -17.82 41.60
N ASP A 50 -29.22 -17.62 42.85
CA ASP A 50 -29.72 -16.49 43.67
C ASP A 50 -29.25 -15.12 43.13
N PHE A 51 -28.01 -15.04 42.65
CA PHE A 51 -27.49 -13.81 42.04
C PHE A 51 -28.25 -13.44 40.75
N LEU A 52 -28.49 -14.40 39.86
CA LEU A 52 -29.23 -14.17 38.61
C LEU A 52 -30.74 -14.01 38.83
N ALA A 53 -31.29 -14.53 39.93
CA ALA A 53 -32.63 -14.18 40.41
C ALA A 53 -32.70 -12.77 41.04
N ALA A 54 -31.57 -12.06 41.12
CA ALA A 54 -31.38 -10.77 41.78
C ALA A 54 -31.79 -10.75 43.27
N THR A 55 -31.80 -11.91 43.95
CA THR A 55 -32.08 -12.02 45.39
C THR A 55 -30.86 -11.62 46.23
N ILE A 56 -29.65 -11.77 45.67
CA ILE A 56 -28.39 -11.25 46.20
C ILE A 56 -27.63 -10.48 45.12
N THR A 57 -27.33 -9.19 45.37
CA THR A 57 -26.68 -8.29 44.40
C THR A 57 -25.67 -7.31 45.05
N ALA A 58 -25.43 -7.44 46.36
CA ALA A 58 -24.49 -6.61 47.10
C ALA A 58 -23.06 -7.19 47.02
N PRO A 59 -21.99 -6.36 46.93
CA PRO A 59 -20.60 -6.83 46.95
C PRO A 59 -20.26 -7.75 48.13
N GLU A 60 -20.83 -7.46 49.31
CA GLU A 60 -20.59 -8.20 50.56
C GLU A 60 -21.34 -9.55 50.61
N ALA A 61 -22.20 -9.84 49.64
CA ALA A 61 -22.92 -11.11 49.53
C ALA A 61 -22.19 -12.13 48.63
N VAL A 62 -21.08 -11.76 47.99
CA VAL A 62 -20.20 -12.69 47.27
C VAL A 62 -19.48 -13.59 48.29
N PRO A 63 -19.58 -14.94 48.22
CA PRO A 63 -18.85 -15.83 49.10
C PRO A 63 -17.35 -15.54 49.13
N THR A 64 -16.72 -15.68 50.30
CA THR A 64 -15.27 -15.40 50.48
C THR A 64 -14.37 -16.23 49.58
N GLU A 65 -14.82 -17.43 49.22
CA GLU A 65 -14.26 -18.39 48.28
C GLU A 65 -14.21 -17.83 46.84
N PHE A 66 -15.07 -16.86 46.52
CA PHE A 66 -15.13 -16.09 45.29
C PHE A 66 -14.72 -14.61 45.49
N GLY A 67 -14.16 -14.26 46.66
CA GLY A 67 -13.69 -12.90 47.01
C GLY A 67 -12.48 -12.42 46.20
N ASN A 68 -11.89 -13.29 45.38
CA ASN A 68 -10.85 -13.00 44.38
C ASN A 68 -11.32 -12.06 43.24
N CYS A 69 -12.60 -11.69 43.22
CA CYS A 69 -13.18 -10.66 42.35
C CYS A 69 -13.21 -9.25 42.99
N ASP A 70 -12.60 -9.07 44.18
CA ASP A 70 -12.36 -7.81 44.91
C ASP A 70 -13.61 -6.92 45.14
N GLY A 71 -14.80 -7.54 45.15
CA GLY A 71 -16.10 -6.89 45.34
C GLY A 71 -16.80 -6.42 44.05
N ASP A 72 -16.23 -6.62 42.86
CA ASP A 72 -16.90 -6.23 41.60
C ASP A 72 -17.99 -7.22 41.18
N VAL A 73 -19.22 -6.90 41.60
CA VAL A 73 -20.48 -7.53 41.20
C VAL A 73 -20.63 -7.64 39.67
N SER A 74 -20.05 -6.71 38.90
CA SER A 74 -20.10 -6.70 37.42
C SER A 74 -19.21 -7.80 36.82
N ALA A 75 -18.02 -8.00 37.38
CA ALA A 75 -17.09 -9.06 36.99
C ALA A 75 -17.60 -10.46 37.38
N VAL A 76 -18.34 -10.56 38.49
CA VAL A 76 -19.10 -11.78 38.83
C VAL A 76 -20.18 -12.05 37.78
N SER A 77 -21.01 -11.05 37.46
CA SER A 77 -22.17 -11.19 36.58
C SER A 77 -21.85 -11.75 35.18
N SER A 78 -20.69 -11.44 34.61
CA SER A 78 -20.31 -11.88 33.25
C SER A 78 -19.94 -13.37 33.16
N HIS A 79 -19.62 -14.02 34.28
CA HIS A 79 -19.12 -15.40 34.29
C HIS A 79 -20.19 -16.46 34.65
N LEU A 80 -21.28 -16.08 35.33
CA LEU A 80 -22.34 -17.01 35.74
C LEU A 80 -23.06 -17.68 34.55
N ASP A 81 -23.20 -16.93 33.44
CA ASP A 81 -23.72 -17.40 32.15
C ASP A 81 -22.84 -18.51 31.52
N HIS A 82 -21.61 -18.67 31.98
CA HIS A 82 -20.69 -19.71 31.53
C HIS A 82 -20.74 -20.99 32.40
N VAL A 83 -21.03 -20.86 33.69
CA VAL A 83 -21.19 -21.99 34.64
C VAL A 83 -22.48 -22.76 34.35
N LEU A 84 -23.59 -22.04 34.15
CA LEU A 84 -24.91 -22.65 33.87
C LEU A 84 -24.96 -23.42 32.54
N ARG A 85 -24.05 -23.15 31.59
CA ARG A 85 -23.91 -23.93 30.34
C ARG A 85 -23.12 -25.24 30.51
N ALA A 86 -22.43 -25.43 31.63
CA ALA A 86 -21.56 -26.58 31.88
C ALA A 86 -22.22 -27.71 32.70
N VAL A 87 -23.47 -27.51 33.17
CA VAL A 87 -24.21 -28.49 33.99
C VAL A 87 -24.97 -29.47 33.10
N PRO A 88 -24.64 -30.78 33.07
CA PRO A 88 -25.41 -31.75 32.31
C PRO A 88 -26.76 -32.02 33.01
N SER A 89 -27.85 -32.01 32.26
CA SER A 89 -29.18 -32.34 32.78
C SER A 89 -29.27 -33.82 33.16
N THR A 90 -29.21 -34.11 34.46
CA THR A 90 -29.43 -35.47 34.99
C THR A 90 -30.86 -35.94 34.74
N SER A 91 -31.01 -37.20 34.35
CA SER A 91 -32.26 -37.78 33.88
C SER A 91 -33.30 -38.06 34.98
N VAL A 92 -34.58 -38.04 34.58
CA VAL A 92 -35.73 -38.56 35.34
C VAL A 92 -36.48 -39.55 34.42
N PRO A 93 -36.92 -40.74 34.89
CA PRO A 93 -37.14 -41.88 34.01
C PRO A 93 -38.59 -42.11 33.50
N GLU A 94 -38.65 -42.90 32.42
CA GLU A 94 -39.72 -43.77 31.89
C GLU A 94 -41.22 -43.51 32.14
N ALA A 95 -41.97 -43.50 31.04
CA ALA A 95 -43.28 -44.15 30.93
C ALA A 95 -43.46 -44.71 29.50
N SER A 96 -44.04 -45.91 29.35
CA SER A 96 -44.12 -46.66 28.08
C SER A 96 -45.55 -46.81 27.54
N SER A 97 -45.72 -46.83 26.21
CA SER A 97 -46.82 -47.60 25.57
C SER A 97 -46.64 -47.86 24.07
N THR A 98 -46.56 -49.15 23.71
CA THR A 98 -47.18 -49.83 22.53
C THR A 98 -46.95 -49.31 21.09
N GLU A 99 -46.25 -50.16 20.32
CA GLU A 99 -46.66 -50.74 19.01
C GLU A 99 -47.13 -49.84 17.84
N TYR A 100 -46.51 -50.04 16.67
CA TYR A 100 -47.15 -50.83 15.59
C TYR A 100 -46.09 -51.47 14.65
N VAL A 101 -46.48 -52.55 13.98
CA VAL A 101 -45.69 -53.39 13.04
C VAL A 101 -46.04 -52.92 11.59
N GLU A 102 -45.29 -53.10 10.50
CA GLU A 102 -44.84 -54.37 9.89
C GLU A 102 -44.05 -54.16 8.56
N SER A 103 -42.97 -54.94 8.32
CA SER A 103 -42.40 -55.37 7.01
C SER A 103 -41.98 -54.27 5.98
N SER A 104 -41.16 -54.43 4.92
CA SER A 104 -40.41 -55.52 4.23
C SER A 104 -39.27 -54.84 3.43
N THR A 105 -38.15 -55.41 2.95
CA THR A 105 -37.44 -56.72 3.13
C THR A 105 -36.01 -56.61 2.51
N THR A 106 -35.21 -57.66 2.65
CA THR A 106 -33.97 -58.02 1.90
C THR A 106 -34.17 -58.13 0.36
N ASP A 107 -33.14 -58.30 -0.51
CA ASP A 107 -31.75 -58.77 -0.29
C ASP A 107 -30.68 -58.23 -1.31
N GLN A 108 -29.42 -58.63 -1.08
CA GLN A 108 -28.21 -58.48 -1.94
C GLN A 108 -28.00 -59.74 -2.85
N PRO A 109 -26.85 -59.94 -3.54
CA PRO A 109 -26.03 -59.07 -4.40
C PRO A 109 -25.75 -59.74 -5.79
N ASP A 110 -24.92 -59.15 -6.68
CA ASP A 110 -23.70 -59.76 -7.27
C ASP A 110 -23.08 -58.93 -8.43
N ALA A 111 -21.89 -59.33 -8.91
CA ALA A 111 -21.04 -58.60 -9.85
C ALA A 111 -20.63 -59.44 -11.12
N PRO A 112 -19.44 -59.29 -11.74
CA PRO A 112 -19.23 -58.40 -12.89
C PRO A 112 -18.71 -59.11 -14.18
N SER A 113 -18.68 -58.41 -15.33
CA SER A 113 -17.67 -58.66 -16.38
C SER A 113 -17.48 -57.50 -17.39
N SER A 114 -16.30 -57.44 -18.00
CA SER A 114 -15.85 -56.54 -19.08
C SER A 114 -16.17 -57.09 -20.48
N THR A 115 -16.35 -56.22 -21.49
CA THR A 115 -15.81 -56.41 -22.85
C THR A 115 -15.75 -55.11 -23.69
N ALA A 116 -14.84 -55.06 -24.68
CA ALA A 116 -14.70 -54.07 -25.76
C ALA A 116 -13.76 -54.66 -26.86
N PRO A 117 -13.46 -53.99 -27.99
CA PRO A 117 -14.25 -53.12 -28.88
C PRO A 117 -14.60 -53.86 -30.21
N PRO A 118 -14.89 -53.18 -31.37
CA PRO A 118 -13.82 -52.93 -32.36
C PRO A 118 -13.99 -51.70 -33.32
N GLU A 119 -13.00 -51.57 -34.21
CA GLU A 119 -12.78 -50.71 -35.41
C GLU A 119 -13.77 -50.97 -36.59
N SER A 120 -13.84 -50.26 -37.75
CA SER A 120 -13.42 -48.91 -38.25
C SER A 120 -14.00 -48.67 -39.70
N SER A 121 -13.54 -47.63 -40.45
CA SER A 121 -13.67 -47.39 -41.93
C SER A 121 -15.00 -46.81 -42.51
N VAL A 122 -15.11 -46.15 -43.71
CA VAL A 122 -14.31 -45.08 -44.38
C VAL A 122 -15.04 -44.46 -45.64
N LEU A 123 -14.93 -43.14 -45.87
CA LEU A 123 -15.07 -42.30 -47.11
C LEU A 123 -16.39 -42.05 -47.94
N SER A 124 -16.51 -40.76 -48.37
CA SER A 124 -16.95 -40.17 -49.68
C SER A 124 -18.41 -39.75 -50.06
N GLU A 125 -18.53 -38.44 -50.44
CA GLU A 125 -19.25 -37.84 -51.62
C GLU A 125 -20.81 -37.86 -51.74
N LEU A 126 -21.54 -36.91 -52.38
CA LEU A 126 -21.32 -35.57 -53.02
C LEU A 126 -22.68 -34.81 -53.23
N SER A 127 -22.67 -33.47 -53.39
CA SER A 127 -23.71 -32.62 -54.07
C SER A 127 -25.08 -32.42 -53.37
N SER A 128 -25.86 -31.33 -53.49
CA SER A 128 -25.75 -29.92 -54.00
C SER A 128 -26.83 -29.06 -53.26
N GLU A 129 -27.45 -27.93 -53.65
CA GLU A 129 -27.59 -27.09 -54.87
C GLU A 129 -28.18 -25.68 -54.53
N GLU A 130 -28.29 -24.75 -55.49
CA GLU A 130 -29.02 -23.45 -55.35
C GLU A 130 -30.34 -23.41 -56.19
N PRO A 131 -31.10 -22.29 -56.24
CA PRO A 131 -30.82 -21.27 -57.28
C PRO A 131 -31.04 -19.78 -56.87
N ALA A 132 -30.40 -18.85 -57.60
CA ALA A 132 -30.43 -17.40 -57.41
C ALA A 132 -31.28 -16.62 -58.45
N SER A 133 -31.54 -15.31 -58.22
CA SER A 133 -31.98 -14.29 -59.22
C SER A 133 -32.20 -12.90 -58.54
N SER A 134 -31.91 -11.70 -59.06
CA SER A 134 -31.05 -11.23 -60.18
C SER A 134 -30.92 -9.68 -60.23
N THR A 135 -29.74 -9.15 -60.59
CA THR A 135 -29.46 -7.88 -61.36
C THR A 135 -29.97 -6.51 -60.86
N SER A 136 -29.31 -5.36 -61.11
CA SER A 136 -28.13 -4.97 -61.94
C SER A 136 -27.25 -3.95 -61.16
N ASP A 137 -26.41 -3.00 -61.61
CA ASP A 137 -25.87 -2.37 -62.87
C ASP A 137 -24.61 -1.53 -62.45
N ILE A 138 -23.61 -1.10 -63.26
CA ILE A 138 -22.98 -1.56 -64.51
C ILE A 138 -21.59 -0.85 -64.67
N PHE A 139 -20.52 -1.56 -65.09
CA PHE A 139 -19.21 -1.09 -65.65
C PHE A 139 -18.26 -0.14 -64.85
N ASP A 140 -16.93 -0.04 -65.08
CA ASP A 140 -15.90 -1.01 -65.57
C ASP A 140 -14.44 -0.49 -65.37
N SER A 141 -13.48 -1.42 -65.28
CA SER A 141 -12.04 -1.43 -65.61
C SER A 141 -11.07 -0.22 -65.45
N SER A 142 -9.86 -0.56 -64.97
CA SER A 142 -8.52 -0.01 -65.27
C SER A 142 -7.93 1.23 -64.54
N GLY A 143 -6.61 1.17 -64.33
CA GLY A 143 -5.67 2.28 -64.09
C GLY A 143 -4.42 2.05 -64.98
N PRO A 144 -3.20 2.54 -64.68
CA PRO A 144 -2.72 3.43 -63.60
C PRO A 144 -2.00 4.70 -64.18
N VAL A 145 -0.88 5.16 -63.56
CA VAL A 145 0.21 6.05 -64.08
C VAL A 145 0.28 7.54 -63.60
N SER A 146 1.35 7.80 -62.81
CA SER A 146 2.35 8.91 -62.78
C SER A 146 2.06 10.43 -62.92
N LEU A 147 3.02 11.19 -62.36
CA LEU A 147 3.25 12.65 -62.40
C LEU A 147 3.54 13.22 -63.81
N PRO A 148 3.59 14.56 -63.95
CA PRO A 148 4.91 15.17 -64.23
C PRO A 148 5.21 16.50 -63.48
N ALA A 149 6.48 16.91 -63.53
CA ALA A 149 7.00 18.25 -63.20
C ALA A 149 6.99 19.14 -64.48
N SER A 150 7.63 20.31 -64.64
CA SER A 150 8.49 21.23 -63.86
C SER A 150 8.64 22.52 -64.70
N GLU A 151 9.14 23.66 -64.18
CA GLU A 151 9.89 24.60 -65.04
C GLU A 151 10.84 25.54 -64.26
N THR A 152 11.81 26.12 -64.97
CA THR A 152 13.01 26.78 -64.41
C THR A 152 13.40 28.05 -65.16
N SER A 153 14.01 29.03 -64.48
CA SER A 153 14.93 30.00 -65.10
C SER A 153 15.92 30.58 -64.08
N SER A 154 16.97 31.28 -64.56
CA SER A 154 18.21 31.57 -63.82
C SER A 154 18.73 33.00 -64.08
N VAL A 155 19.95 33.32 -63.61
CA VAL A 155 20.91 34.40 -64.03
C VAL A 155 21.26 35.45 -62.95
N SER A 156 22.56 35.48 -62.54
CA SER A 156 23.50 36.63 -62.34
C SER A 156 23.06 37.91 -61.56
N SER A 157 23.89 38.65 -60.79
CA SER A 157 25.31 38.54 -60.34
C SER A 157 25.66 39.64 -59.29
N SER A 158 26.79 39.47 -58.59
CA SER A 158 27.83 40.45 -58.13
C SER A 158 27.62 41.97 -58.34
N PRO A 159 28.15 42.88 -57.46
CA PRO A 159 29.53 42.79 -56.94
C PRO A 159 29.84 43.32 -55.51
N SER A 160 31.13 43.27 -55.17
CA SER A 160 31.79 43.54 -53.89
C SER A 160 31.99 45.02 -53.50
N SER A 161 32.18 45.27 -52.19
CA SER A 161 33.06 46.30 -51.59
C SER A 161 33.45 45.77 -50.20
N VAL A 162 34.72 45.66 -49.76
CA VAL A 162 35.78 46.67 -49.58
C VAL A 162 35.43 47.68 -48.46
N ALA A 163 36.20 47.83 -47.37
CA ALA A 163 37.34 47.04 -46.84
C ALA A 163 37.63 47.45 -45.36
N SER A 164 38.66 46.83 -44.77
CA SER A 164 39.53 47.38 -43.71
C SER A 164 38.98 47.47 -42.26
N GLU A 165 39.76 47.23 -41.19
CA GLU A 165 41.16 46.77 -41.12
C GLU A 165 41.51 46.12 -39.75
N THR A 166 42.68 45.46 -39.72
CA THR A 166 43.62 45.03 -38.64
C THR A 166 43.37 45.44 -37.15
N SER A 167 43.86 44.72 -36.13
CA SER A 167 44.88 43.63 -36.04
C SER A 167 44.60 42.70 -34.83
N SER A 168 44.80 41.36 -34.88
CA SER A 168 46.01 40.59 -34.44
C SER A 168 46.58 40.97 -33.05
N VAL A 169 47.13 40.05 -32.22
CA VAL A 169 48.00 38.88 -32.53
C VAL A 169 47.74 37.63 -31.65
N GLU A 170 47.92 36.48 -32.31
CA GLU A 170 48.31 35.08 -31.97
C GLU A 170 48.84 34.76 -30.54
N ALA A 171 48.79 33.54 -29.97
CA ALA A 171 48.68 32.12 -30.44
C ALA A 171 50.00 31.35 -30.73
N SER A 172 50.03 30.06 -30.34
CA SER A 172 50.99 28.98 -30.71
C SER A 172 50.38 27.64 -30.21
N SER A 173 50.32 26.47 -30.89
CA SER A 173 51.12 25.81 -31.95
C SER A 173 52.44 25.18 -31.42
N SER A 174 53.01 24.07 -31.95
CA SER A 174 52.75 23.16 -33.11
C SER A 174 53.51 21.81 -32.88
N SER A 175 53.48 20.71 -33.67
CA SER A 175 52.51 19.97 -34.54
C SER A 175 53.17 18.62 -34.99
N VAL A 176 52.73 17.95 -36.08
CA VAL A 176 53.43 16.84 -36.84
C VAL A 176 53.41 15.42 -36.18
N ALA A 177 53.33 14.24 -36.85
CA ALA A 177 53.47 13.80 -38.27
C ALA A 177 52.42 12.72 -38.72
N SER A 178 52.61 12.09 -39.90
CA SER A 178 51.69 11.14 -40.60
C SER A 178 52.42 10.10 -41.48
N GLU A 179 51.82 8.91 -41.75
CA GLU A 179 52.01 7.93 -42.88
C GLU A 179 51.48 6.52 -42.46
N ASP A 180 51.12 5.52 -43.31
CA ASP A 180 50.39 5.44 -44.60
C ASP A 180 49.93 3.96 -44.90
N ALA A 181 48.94 3.74 -45.78
CA ALA A 181 48.44 2.47 -46.39
C ALA A 181 47.89 1.34 -45.45
N SER A 182 46.99 0.40 -45.83
CA SER A 182 46.48 -0.12 -47.12
C SER A 182 44.97 -0.51 -47.08
N VAL A 183 44.36 -0.84 -48.24
CA VAL A 183 42.89 -0.85 -48.56
C VAL A 183 42.60 -1.94 -49.64
N PRO A 184 41.36 -2.41 -49.98
CA PRO A 184 40.00 -2.16 -49.45
C PRO A 184 39.53 -3.36 -48.56
N PRO A 185 38.54 -4.27 -48.82
CA PRO A 185 37.47 -4.42 -49.84
C PRO A 185 36.13 -3.63 -49.63
N SER A 186 34.95 -4.24 -49.86
CA SER A 186 33.76 -3.59 -50.47
C SER A 186 32.47 -4.42 -50.28
N ALA A 187 31.24 -3.89 -50.22
CA ALA A 187 30.68 -2.50 -50.17
C ALA A 187 29.18 -2.62 -49.66
N SER A 188 28.17 -1.72 -49.75
CA SER A 188 27.85 -0.59 -50.67
C SER A 188 26.79 0.40 -50.13
N ILE A 189 27.02 1.70 -50.40
CA ILE A 189 26.07 2.72 -50.94
C ILE A 189 24.65 2.90 -50.32
N LEU A 190 24.51 3.89 -49.40
CA LEU A 190 23.81 5.22 -49.50
C LEU A 190 22.50 5.40 -50.34
N PRO A 191 21.66 6.47 -50.15
CA PRO A 191 21.92 7.78 -49.50
C PRO A 191 20.82 8.36 -48.54
N SER A 192 21.02 9.63 -48.16
CA SER A 192 20.40 10.47 -47.11
C SER A 192 19.22 11.39 -47.51
N SER A 193 18.56 12.01 -46.51
CA SER A 193 18.16 13.44 -46.54
C SER A 193 18.11 14.07 -45.13
N SER A 194 18.13 15.40 -45.02
CA SER A 194 18.14 16.16 -43.76
C SER A 194 17.64 17.59 -43.94
N ASP A 195 16.91 18.14 -42.98
CA ASP A 195 16.47 19.56 -42.95
C ASP A 195 16.75 20.23 -41.59
N SER A 196 16.94 21.55 -41.59
CA SER A 196 17.42 22.33 -40.44
C SER A 196 16.32 23.12 -39.71
N VAL A 197 16.30 23.06 -38.38
CA VAL A 197 15.36 23.81 -37.51
C VAL A 197 16.11 24.83 -36.66
N THR A 198 15.50 26.01 -36.44
CA THR A 198 16.06 27.10 -35.64
C THR A 198 16.17 26.72 -34.16
N SER A 199 17.36 26.85 -33.56
CA SER A 199 17.61 26.47 -32.17
C SER A 199 17.05 27.48 -31.17
N VAL A 200 16.00 27.10 -30.44
CA VAL A 200 15.64 27.75 -29.16
C VAL A 200 16.72 27.42 -28.13
N LEU A 201 17.21 28.43 -27.40
CA LEU A 201 18.14 28.20 -26.28
C LEU A 201 17.35 27.75 -25.04
N TYR A 202 17.68 26.57 -24.54
CA TYR A 202 17.13 26.01 -23.31
C TYR A 202 18.17 26.07 -22.19
N THR A 203 17.69 26.30 -20.97
CA THR A 203 18.46 26.08 -19.75
C THR A 203 17.95 24.81 -19.06
N THR A 204 18.86 24.04 -18.48
CA THR A 204 18.57 22.77 -17.81
C THR A 204 18.80 22.94 -16.32
N SER A 205 17.77 22.66 -15.52
CA SER A 205 17.83 22.66 -14.06
C SER A 205 17.57 21.25 -13.56
N THR A 206 18.62 20.57 -13.13
CA THR A 206 18.52 19.23 -12.52
C THR A 206 18.54 19.35 -11.00
N ILE A 207 17.55 18.72 -10.35
CA ILE A 207 17.58 18.47 -8.92
C ILE A 207 18.53 17.29 -8.71
N TYR A 208 19.66 17.54 -8.05
CA TYR A 208 20.63 16.52 -7.72
C TYR A 208 20.53 16.14 -6.24
N THR A 209 20.66 14.85 -5.94
CA THR A 209 21.12 14.40 -4.62
C THR A 209 22.62 14.16 -4.69
N THR A 210 23.31 14.38 -3.57
CA THR A 210 24.78 14.27 -3.50
C THR A 210 25.15 13.09 -2.62
N GLN A 211 25.73 12.06 -3.21
CA GLN A 211 26.29 10.93 -2.47
C GLN A 211 27.81 11.11 -2.37
N ILE A 212 28.31 11.39 -1.17
CA ILE A 212 29.74 11.55 -0.94
C ILE A 212 30.34 10.19 -0.61
N ARG A 213 31.11 9.63 -1.55
CA ARG A 213 31.86 8.38 -1.32
C ARG A 213 33.32 8.70 -1.08
N THR A 214 33.89 8.22 0.03
CA THR A 214 35.34 8.34 0.26
C THR A 214 36.02 7.12 -0.34
N ILE A 215 36.79 7.32 -1.43
CA ILE A 215 37.62 6.28 -2.00
C ILE A 215 38.92 6.22 -1.18
N THR A 216 39.09 5.14 -0.41
CA THR A 216 40.27 4.92 0.43
C THR A 216 41.43 4.28 -0.32
N GLU A 217 41.13 3.41 -1.30
CA GLU A 217 42.11 2.64 -2.08
C GLU A 217 41.58 2.44 -3.52
N CYS A 218 42.47 2.32 -4.51
CA CYS A 218 42.11 2.04 -5.91
C CYS A 218 42.00 0.53 -6.19
N ALA A 219 41.40 0.16 -7.32
CA ALA A 219 41.39 -1.23 -7.80
C ALA A 219 42.82 -1.73 -8.12
N PRO A 220 43.13 -3.03 -7.91
CA PRO A 220 44.49 -3.58 -8.04
C PRO A 220 45.06 -3.57 -9.47
N GLU A 221 44.24 -3.24 -10.47
CA GLU A 221 44.62 -3.13 -11.88
C GLU A 221 45.09 -1.70 -12.26
N GLN A 222 44.98 -0.72 -11.35
CA GLN A 222 45.23 0.69 -11.62
C GLN A 222 46.63 1.13 -11.15
N THR A 223 47.60 1.20 -12.08
CA THR A 223 49.03 1.38 -11.76
C THR A 223 49.46 2.75 -11.25
N ASP A 224 48.68 3.81 -11.50
CA ASP A 224 48.94 5.19 -11.04
C ASP A 224 47.81 5.70 -10.14
N CYS A 225 47.64 5.06 -8.96
CA CYS A 225 46.73 5.53 -7.93
C CYS A 225 47.36 6.68 -7.11
N PRO A 226 46.78 7.90 -7.06
CA PRO A 226 47.32 8.99 -6.24
C PRO A 226 47.13 8.67 -4.75
N ALA A 227 48.23 8.67 -3.98
CA ALA A 227 48.24 8.20 -2.60
C ALA A 227 47.57 9.17 -1.61
N GLY A 228 46.25 9.03 -1.42
CA GLY A 228 45.48 9.68 -0.37
C GLY A 228 43.98 9.38 -0.49
N PRO A 229 43.20 9.48 0.60
CA PRO A 229 41.75 9.28 0.54
C PRO A 229 41.11 10.41 -0.28
N VAL A 230 40.46 10.05 -1.39
CA VAL A 230 39.79 11.01 -2.27
C VAL A 230 38.30 11.05 -1.89
N LEU A 231 37.81 12.24 -1.55
CA LEU A 231 36.36 12.48 -1.49
C LEU A 231 35.83 12.55 -2.93
N THR A 232 35.08 11.53 -3.34
CA THR A 232 34.37 11.51 -4.62
C THR A 232 32.92 11.90 -4.37
N THR A 233 32.60 13.13 -4.73
CA THR A 233 31.24 13.68 -4.69
C THR A 233 30.47 13.20 -5.91
N GLU A 234 29.67 12.14 -5.77
CA GLU A 234 28.79 11.64 -6.81
C GLU A 234 27.48 12.45 -6.82
N ILE A 235 27.08 12.92 -7.99
CA ILE A 235 25.97 13.88 -8.16
C ILE A 235 24.87 13.19 -8.97
N ILE A 236 23.88 12.63 -8.28
CA ILE A 236 22.83 11.79 -8.87
C ILE A 236 21.60 12.66 -9.18
N ALA A 237 21.14 12.64 -10.42
CA ALA A 237 19.94 13.36 -10.83
C ALA A 237 18.66 12.70 -10.25
N VAL A 238 17.94 13.42 -9.40
CA VAL A 238 16.62 13.02 -8.86
C VAL A 238 15.51 13.39 -9.84
N SER A 239 15.66 14.52 -10.55
CA SER A 239 14.79 14.91 -11.66
C SER A 239 15.42 16.03 -12.49
N THR A 240 15.26 16.02 -13.81
CA THR A 240 15.74 17.09 -14.70
C THR A 240 14.57 17.90 -15.29
N THR A 241 14.61 19.22 -15.15
CA THR A 241 13.63 20.14 -15.72
C THR A 241 14.28 21.05 -16.76
N VAL A 242 13.79 20.99 -18.00
CA VAL A 242 14.26 21.83 -19.12
C VAL A 242 13.32 23.03 -19.28
N CYS A 243 13.88 24.24 -19.45
CA CYS A 243 13.11 25.47 -19.61
C CYS A 243 13.66 26.33 -20.78
N PRO A 244 12.82 26.87 -21.68
CA PRO A 244 13.26 27.80 -22.71
C PRO A 244 13.65 29.16 -22.09
N VAL A 245 14.74 29.75 -22.57
CA VAL A 245 15.20 31.08 -22.13
C VAL A 245 14.41 32.17 -22.86
N SER A 246 13.90 33.16 -22.13
CA SER A 246 13.10 34.27 -22.67
C SER A 246 13.71 35.62 -22.26
N GLU A 247 14.10 36.46 -23.23
CA GLU A 247 14.59 37.82 -22.96
C GLU A 247 13.43 38.84 -22.80
N PRO A 248 13.52 39.82 -21.87
CA PRO A 248 12.40 40.71 -21.54
C PRO A 248 12.50 42.10 -22.20
N HIS A 249 11.59 42.45 -23.12
CA HIS A 249 11.49 43.80 -23.70
C HIS A 249 10.03 44.33 -23.84
N PRO A 250 9.82 45.66 -23.97
CA PRO A 250 8.84 46.35 -23.10
C PRO A 250 7.50 46.80 -23.72
N SER A 251 6.61 47.23 -22.84
CA SER A 251 5.21 47.65 -23.06
C SER A 251 4.97 48.89 -23.93
N LYS A 252 3.80 48.94 -24.59
CA LYS A 252 3.05 50.19 -24.88
C LYS A 252 1.53 49.95 -25.03
N SER A 253 0.76 51.02 -25.27
CA SER A 253 -0.60 51.23 -24.73
C SER A 253 -1.67 51.66 -25.75
N LEU A 254 -2.90 51.92 -25.26
CA LEU A 254 -4.08 52.59 -25.90
C LEU A 254 -5.06 51.66 -26.66
N SER A 255 -6.35 51.99 -26.83
CA SER A 255 -7.37 52.56 -25.90
C SER A 255 -8.76 52.59 -26.58
N THR A 256 -9.82 52.19 -25.84
CA THR A 256 -11.24 52.63 -25.96
C THR A 256 -11.89 52.89 -27.33
N ASN A 257 -13.06 52.26 -27.56
CA ASN A 257 -14.30 53.02 -27.86
C ASN A 257 -15.58 52.20 -27.61
N LYS A 258 -16.72 52.89 -27.40
CA LYS A 258 -18.09 52.35 -27.29
C LYS A 258 -18.86 52.60 -28.60
N ILE A 259 -20.02 51.92 -28.80
CA ILE A 259 -21.32 52.53 -29.18
C ILE A 259 -22.47 51.50 -29.07
N TYR A 260 -23.72 51.96 -29.26
CA TYR A 260 -24.97 51.52 -28.61
C TYR A 260 -25.79 50.36 -29.25
N GLU A 261 -26.85 50.01 -28.52
CA GLU A 261 -27.91 49.01 -28.72
C GLU A 261 -28.79 49.19 -29.99
N THR A 262 -29.60 48.18 -30.35
CA THR A 262 -31.10 48.29 -30.40
C THR A 262 -31.84 46.99 -30.78
N GLY A 263 -32.92 46.67 -30.05
CA GLY A 263 -34.06 45.80 -30.47
C GLY A 263 -33.84 44.27 -30.58
N GLY A 264 -34.84 43.39 -30.37
CA GLY A 264 -36.14 43.57 -29.69
C GLY A 264 -37.35 42.87 -30.35
N SER A 265 -37.64 41.59 -30.04
CA SER A 265 -39.00 41.00 -30.06
C SER A 265 -39.07 39.52 -29.59
N LYS A 266 -40.25 39.11 -29.08
CA LYS A 266 -40.74 37.72 -28.85
C LYS A 266 -42.18 37.63 -29.41
N PRO A 267 -42.68 36.43 -29.77
CA PRO A 267 -43.60 35.66 -28.89
C PRO A 267 -43.07 34.21 -28.61
N SER A 268 -43.42 33.48 -27.54
CA SER A 268 -44.74 32.99 -27.05
C SER A 268 -45.34 31.89 -27.95
N TYR A 269 -45.85 30.73 -27.51
CA TYR A 269 -46.76 30.41 -26.38
C TYR A 269 -46.42 29.02 -25.75
N THR A 270 -46.32 28.79 -24.42
CA THR A 270 -47.36 28.41 -23.38
C THR A 270 -48.10 27.07 -23.63
N HIS A 271 -48.67 26.26 -22.70
CA HIS A 271 -48.85 26.15 -21.21
C HIS A 271 -49.65 24.81 -20.96
N PRO A 272 -50.20 24.47 -19.77
CA PRO A 272 -49.83 24.66 -18.34
C PRO A 272 -49.67 23.26 -17.63
N TYR A 273 -49.40 23.09 -16.32
CA TYR A 273 -50.23 23.34 -15.13
C TYR A 273 -49.38 23.38 -13.84
N GLY A 274 -49.81 24.16 -12.84
CA GLY A 274 -49.36 24.06 -11.44
C GLY A 274 -50.44 23.38 -10.57
N THR A 275 -50.56 23.58 -9.25
CA THR A 275 -49.93 24.54 -8.30
C THR A 275 -50.12 24.02 -6.86
N GLY A 276 -49.28 24.42 -5.89
CA GLY A 276 -49.61 24.20 -4.47
C GLY A 276 -48.53 24.63 -3.44
N SER A 277 -48.67 25.84 -2.88
CA SER A 277 -47.91 26.30 -1.71
C SER A 277 -48.74 26.17 -0.42
N TRP A 278 -48.16 26.40 0.77
CA TRP A 278 -48.74 27.22 1.87
C TRP A 278 -47.73 27.44 3.02
N ALA A 279 -47.91 28.52 3.80
CA ALA A 279 -47.03 29.04 4.87
C ALA A 279 -47.73 30.25 5.58
N PRO A 280 -47.26 30.83 6.72
CA PRO A 280 -46.43 30.33 7.85
C PRO A 280 -46.92 30.77 9.29
N SER A 281 -46.13 30.47 10.35
CA SER A 281 -45.92 31.30 11.59
C SER A 281 -47.02 31.40 12.70
N PRO A 282 -46.74 31.91 13.93
CA PRO A 282 -45.53 31.82 14.81
C PRO A 282 -45.81 31.68 16.36
N THR A 283 -44.75 31.77 17.21
CA THR A 283 -44.70 31.93 18.71
C THR A 283 -44.99 30.71 19.62
N GLY A 284 -44.40 30.54 20.83
CA GLY A 284 -43.28 31.26 21.49
C GLY A 284 -42.94 30.83 22.96
N SER A 285 -41.70 31.16 23.40
CA SER A 285 -41.21 31.56 24.76
C SER A 285 -41.12 30.62 26.02
N ASP A 286 -39.96 30.78 26.72
CA ASP A 286 -39.67 30.72 28.19
C ASP A 286 -39.13 29.45 28.93
N GLU A 287 -38.55 29.71 30.13
CA GLU A 287 -37.48 28.99 30.90
C GLU A 287 -37.94 28.67 32.39
N PRO A 288 -37.10 28.34 33.42
CA PRO A 288 -36.02 27.33 33.59
C PRO A 288 -35.97 26.58 34.99
N PHE A 289 -35.06 25.57 35.15
CA PHE A 289 -34.39 25.12 36.41
C PHE A 289 -35.25 24.58 37.61
N PRO A 290 -34.72 24.06 38.79
CA PRO A 290 -33.40 24.18 39.46
C PRO A 290 -32.78 22.88 40.10
N THR A 291 -31.98 22.99 41.18
CA THR A 291 -31.04 21.97 41.75
C THR A 291 -31.11 21.76 43.29
N ALA A 292 -30.63 20.60 43.81
CA ALA A 292 -30.36 20.25 45.23
C ALA A 292 -29.55 18.91 45.36
N GLY A 293 -28.96 18.46 46.49
CA GLY A 293 -28.57 19.16 47.73
C GLY A 293 -28.39 18.28 49.01
N ALA A 294 -27.14 17.99 49.44
CA ALA A 294 -26.70 17.56 50.81
C ALA A 294 -27.13 16.14 51.32
N GLU A 295 -26.64 15.53 52.44
CA GLU A 295 -25.54 15.82 53.41
C GLU A 295 -24.91 14.52 54.04
N ARG A 296 -24.33 14.58 55.27
CA ARG A 296 -23.34 13.64 55.87
C ARG A 296 -23.88 12.53 56.79
N VAL A 297 -23.15 11.39 56.78
CA VAL A 297 -22.82 10.47 57.91
C VAL A 297 -21.38 9.93 57.61
N GLY A 298 -20.47 9.54 58.51
CA GLY A 298 -20.37 9.48 59.98
C GLY A 298 -18.90 9.14 60.39
N ALA A 299 -18.60 8.66 61.61
CA ALA A 299 -17.23 8.24 61.98
C ALA A 299 -17.14 7.18 63.12
N GLY A 300 -16.16 6.28 63.05
CA GLY A 300 -15.65 5.53 64.22
C GLY A 300 -15.13 4.11 63.99
N LEU A 301 -13.80 3.92 63.80
CA LEU A 301 -13.06 2.67 64.10
C LEU A 301 -11.51 2.84 64.08
N ALA A 302 -11.00 4.03 64.39
CA ALA A 302 -9.62 4.45 64.11
C ALA A 302 -8.50 3.86 65.02
N ALA A 303 -8.78 2.82 65.82
CA ALA A 303 -7.87 2.34 66.88
C ALA A 303 -7.09 1.05 66.55
N ILE A 304 -7.45 0.31 65.50
CA ILE A 304 -6.88 -1.02 65.21
C ILE A 304 -5.88 -0.99 64.02
N PHE A 305 -6.09 -0.11 63.04
CA PHE A 305 -5.25 -0.03 61.83
C PHE A 305 -3.80 0.43 62.09
N ALA A 306 -3.58 1.28 63.09
CA ALA A 306 -2.26 1.88 63.36
C ALA A 306 -1.17 0.82 63.66
N THR A 307 -1.53 -0.25 64.38
CA THR A 307 -0.59 -1.30 64.82
C THR A 307 -0.15 -2.20 63.66
N VAL A 308 -1.03 -2.45 62.68
CA VAL A 308 -0.74 -3.31 61.52
C VAL A 308 0.20 -2.60 60.54
N ILE A 309 -0.06 -1.32 60.26
CA ILE A 309 0.74 -0.50 59.33
C ILE A 309 2.20 -0.41 59.80
N ALA A 310 2.45 -0.27 61.10
CA ALA A 310 3.80 -0.20 61.66
C ALA A 310 4.63 -1.48 61.39
N ILE A 311 4.00 -2.65 61.46
CA ILE A 311 4.67 -3.95 61.22
C ILE A 311 4.96 -4.14 59.73
N VAL A 312 4.02 -3.78 58.86
CA VAL A 312 4.21 -3.86 57.39
C VAL A 312 5.33 -2.92 56.93
N PHE A 313 5.41 -1.70 57.48
CA PHE A 313 6.49 -0.76 57.16
C PHE A 313 7.87 -1.24 57.62
N PHE A 314 8.00 -1.78 58.83
CA PHE A 314 9.29 -2.31 59.31
C PHE A 314 9.73 -3.58 58.57
N GLY A 315 8.80 -4.47 58.18
CA GLY A 315 9.10 -5.62 57.33
C GLY A 315 9.62 -5.20 55.94
N SER A 316 8.95 -4.21 55.33
CA SER A 316 9.32 -3.69 54.01
C SER A 316 10.68 -2.98 54.03
N LEU A 317 10.98 -2.22 55.09
CA LEU A 317 12.24 -1.48 55.24
C LEU A 317 13.45 -2.41 55.40
N LEU A 318 13.30 -3.59 56.00
CA LEU A 318 14.38 -4.57 56.11
C LEU A 318 14.66 -5.31 54.81
N LEU A 319 13.65 -5.53 53.96
CA LEU A 319 13.84 -6.08 52.61
C LEU A 319 14.52 -5.06 51.68
N LEU A 320 14.14 -3.79 51.77
CA LEU A 320 14.74 -2.68 51.00
C LEU A 320 16.20 -2.33 51.39
N LEU A 321 16.76 -2.97 52.42
CA LEU A 321 18.16 -2.81 52.83
C LEU A 321 19.05 -4.02 52.51
N SER A 322 18.49 -5.10 51.95
CA SER A 322 19.25 -6.34 51.67
C SER A 322 19.65 -6.52 50.20
N ASP A 323 19.09 -5.75 49.26
CA ASP A 323 19.52 -5.77 47.85
C ASP A 323 20.14 -4.42 47.46
N ARG A 324 21.44 -4.30 47.74
CA ARG A 324 22.25 -3.13 47.37
C ARG A 324 23.44 -3.58 46.52
N ARG A 325 23.13 -3.98 45.28
CA ARG A 325 24.07 -4.03 44.16
C ARG A 325 23.67 -2.96 43.14
N ASP A 326 24.66 -2.36 42.50
CA ASP A 326 24.52 -1.03 41.92
C ASP A 326 23.60 -1.01 40.69
N THR A 327 22.46 -0.34 40.83
CA THR A 327 21.56 -0.01 39.71
C THR A 327 22.08 1.23 38.97
N PRO A 328 22.51 1.12 37.69
CA PRO A 328 22.89 2.29 36.91
C PRO A 328 21.64 3.11 36.56
N SER A 329 21.77 4.44 36.59
CA SER A 329 20.69 5.35 36.18
C SER A 329 20.44 5.24 34.67
N LEU A 330 19.25 4.80 34.28
CA LEU A 330 18.79 4.91 32.89
C LEU A 330 18.64 6.39 32.53
N GLY A 331 19.53 6.88 31.67
CA GLY A 331 19.42 8.18 31.02
C GLY A 331 18.42 8.15 29.85
N PRO A 332 18.46 9.15 28.95
CA PRO A 332 17.68 9.13 27.71
C PRO A 332 17.91 7.83 26.92
N VAL A 333 16.89 7.39 26.19
CA VAL A 333 17.00 6.22 25.29
C VAL A 333 17.90 6.57 24.12
N GLY A 334 19.20 6.36 24.29
CA GLY A 334 20.10 6.21 23.15
C GLY A 334 19.63 5.03 22.32
N ILE A 335 19.55 5.21 21.00
CA ILE A 335 19.39 4.10 20.06
C ILE A 335 20.57 3.16 20.30
N SER A 336 20.31 2.03 20.95
CA SER A 336 21.39 1.24 21.56
C SER A 336 22.33 0.72 20.48
N SER A 337 23.62 0.95 20.64
CA SER A 337 24.65 0.33 19.79
C SER A 337 24.63 -1.20 19.88
N SER A 338 23.95 -1.79 20.88
CA SER A 338 23.69 -3.23 20.96
C SER A 338 22.78 -3.79 19.86
N PHE A 339 22.06 -2.95 19.09
CA PHE A 339 21.35 -3.40 17.88
C PHE A 339 22.31 -3.75 16.73
N TYR A 340 23.52 -3.20 16.74
CA TYR A 340 24.54 -3.42 15.71
C TYR A 340 25.89 -3.73 16.34
N THR A 341 26.02 -4.94 16.88
CA THR A 341 27.35 -5.52 17.12
C THR A 341 28.10 -5.61 15.79
N ASP A 342 29.37 -5.21 15.76
CA ASP A 342 30.20 -5.23 14.55
C ASP A 342 30.57 -6.68 14.15
N GLY A 343 29.61 -7.42 13.60
CA GLY A 343 29.85 -8.57 12.72
C GLY A 343 30.32 -8.09 11.34
N ALA A 344 31.38 -7.27 11.31
CA ALA A 344 31.82 -6.53 10.12
C ALA A 344 32.75 -7.32 9.18
N ASP A 345 33.20 -8.51 9.59
CA ASP A 345 34.28 -9.24 8.91
C ASP A 345 33.82 -10.43 8.03
N ASP A 346 32.62 -10.99 8.22
CA ASP A 346 32.21 -12.23 7.53
C ASP A 346 31.69 -11.95 6.10
N ALA A 347 30.89 -10.89 5.91
CA ALA A 347 30.29 -10.49 4.63
C ALA A 347 31.28 -9.88 3.61
N ARG A 348 32.58 -10.17 3.74
CA ARG A 348 33.69 -9.66 2.90
C ARG A 348 34.36 -10.74 2.05
N LEU A 349 34.00 -12.02 2.20
CA LEU A 349 34.86 -13.13 1.79
C LEU A 349 34.36 -13.98 0.59
N ASP A 350 33.10 -13.87 0.18
CA ASP A 350 32.51 -14.73 -0.88
C ASP A 350 32.41 -14.05 -2.26
N GLY A 351 32.18 -12.72 -2.30
CA GLY A 351 32.11 -11.91 -3.52
C GLY A 351 30.76 -11.91 -4.24
N HIS A 352 29.72 -12.57 -3.69
CA HIS A 352 28.41 -12.66 -4.32
C HIS A 352 27.70 -11.28 -4.42
N PRO A 353 26.85 -11.04 -5.45
CA PRO A 353 26.12 -9.78 -5.57
C PRO A 353 25.26 -9.44 -4.36
N VAL A 354 24.58 -10.42 -3.77
CA VAL A 354 23.68 -10.18 -2.61
C VAL A 354 24.46 -9.79 -1.35
N SER A 355 25.61 -10.40 -1.08
CA SER A 355 26.52 -10.01 0.02
C SER A 355 26.94 -8.54 -0.09
N THR A 356 27.19 -8.08 -1.32
CA THR A 356 27.49 -6.67 -1.63
C THR A 356 26.27 -5.77 -1.33
N LEU A 357 25.08 -6.17 -1.80
CA LEU A 357 23.84 -5.40 -1.62
C LEU A 357 23.43 -5.28 -0.14
N ILE A 358 23.54 -6.35 0.65
CA ILE A 358 23.31 -6.33 2.11
C ILE A 358 24.29 -5.39 2.80
N ARG A 359 25.59 -5.48 2.47
CA ARG A 359 26.63 -4.63 3.05
C ARG A 359 26.42 -3.14 2.75
N ASP A 360 26.10 -2.80 1.50
CA ASP A 360 25.85 -1.41 1.09
C ASP A 360 24.53 -0.87 1.66
N ALA A 361 23.46 -1.67 1.69
CA ALA A 361 22.18 -1.25 2.26
C ALA A 361 22.26 -0.99 3.77
N ARG A 362 22.95 -1.85 4.53
CA ARG A 362 23.19 -1.66 5.97
C ARG A 362 24.07 -0.43 6.25
N ALA A 363 25.03 -0.11 5.37
CA ALA A 363 25.82 1.12 5.45
C ALA A 363 24.96 2.37 5.21
N ASN A 364 24.19 2.41 4.11
CA ASN A 364 23.28 3.52 3.76
C ASN A 364 22.22 3.75 4.86
N PHE A 365 21.70 2.68 5.45
CA PHE A 365 20.73 2.77 6.54
C PHE A 365 21.36 3.34 7.83
N LYS A 366 22.57 2.90 8.18
CA LYS A 366 23.34 3.45 9.32
C LYS A 366 23.68 4.94 9.13
N GLU A 367 23.97 5.36 7.90
CA GLU A 367 24.15 6.78 7.54
C GLU A 367 22.84 7.57 7.71
N LEU A 368 21.71 7.06 7.22
CA LEU A 368 20.42 7.74 7.39
C LEU A 368 20.01 7.85 8.88
N LEU A 369 20.19 6.80 9.68
CA LEU A 369 19.88 6.87 11.11
C LEU A 369 20.71 7.92 11.87
N ALA A 370 21.86 8.35 11.33
CA ALA A 370 22.63 9.46 11.89
C ALA A 370 22.00 10.85 11.64
N SER A 371 20.96 10.98 10.81
CA SER A 371 20.17 12.22 10.67
C SER A 371 19.14 12.43 11.79
N HIS A 372 18.95 11.42 12.65
CA HIS A 372 17.94 11.40 13.73
C HIS A 372 18.02 12.63 14.65
N THR A 373 16.86 13.19 14.98
CA THR A 373 16.73 14.40 15.82
C THR A 373 16.06 14.08 17.16
N THR A 374 16.55 14.71 18.24
CA THR A 374 16.09 14.42 19.62
C THR A 374 15.55 15.65 20.36
N THR A 375 15.50 16.83 19.73
CA THR A 375 14.92 18.04 20.31
C THR A 375 14.08 18.80 19.29
N LEU A 376 13.10 19.57 19.77
CA LEU A 376 12.16 20.34 18.93
C LEU A 376 12.89 21.28 17.97
N GLU A 377 13.97 21.92 18.45
CA GLU A 377 14.81 22.84 17.68
C GLU A 377 15.58 22.12 16.58
N GLN A 378 16.10 20.91 16.85
CA GLN A 378 16.79 20.09 15.85
C GLN A 378 15.81 19.61 14.76
N THR A 379 14.64 19.10 15.15
CA THR A 379 13.64 18.63 14.18
C THR A 379 13.08 19.80 13.36
N ALA A 380 12.81 20.96 13.99
CA ALA A 380 12.37 22.16 13.27
C ALA A 380 13.45 22.75 12.35
N ALA A 381 14.75 22.61 12.70
CA ALA A 381 15.86 22.99 11.84
C ALA A 381 16.00 22.05 10.63
N ARG A 382 16.05 20.72 10.84
CA ARG A 382 16.10 19.73 9.76
C ARG A 382 14.88 19.81 8.83
N TYR A 383 13.70 20.09 9.39
CA TYR A 383 12.52 20.38 8.59
C TYR A 383 12.72 21.58 7.65
N ARG A 384 13.23 22.72 8.17
CA ARG A 384 13.45 23.93 7.36
C ARG A 384 14.48 23.69 6.25
N GLU A 385 15.55 22.99 6.58
CA GLU A 385 16.60 22.56 5.64
C GLU A 385 16.02 21.67 4.52
N ARG A 386 15.30 20.61 4.85
CA ARG A 386 14.78 19.65 3.86
C ARG A 386 13.57 20.16 3.08
N ARG A 387 12.71 21.00 3.67
CA ARG A 387 11.42 21.43 3.06
C ARG A 387 11.40 22.88 2.55
N GLY A 388 12.39 23.71 2.91
CA GLY A 388 12.45 25.12 2.51
C GLY A 388 11.28 25.97 3.01
N ARG A 389 10.68 25.60 4.16
CA ARG A 389 9.54 26.26 4.82
C ARG A 389 9.69 26.17 6.33
N HIS A 390 9.06 27.06 7.10
CA HIS A 390 8.78 26.77 8.52
C HIS A 390 7.79 25.60 8.68
N PRO A 391 7.87 24.81 9.77
CA PRO A 391 6.89 23.77 10.07
C PRO A 391 5.47 24.33 10.21
N PRO A 392 4.41 23.51 10.07
CA PRO A 392 3.02 23.96 10.27
C PRO A 392 2.73 24.24 11.76
N PRO A 393 1.72 25.07 12.09
CA PRO A 393 1.27 25.24 13.48
C PRO A 393 0.82 23.89 14.07
N GLY A 394 1.17 23.63 15.34
CA GLY A 394 0.91 22.33 15.99
C GLY A 394 2.04 21.29 15.84
N PHE A 395 3.11 21.60 15.11
CA PHE A 395 4.32 20.79 15.02
C PHE A 395 4.99 20.53 16.39
N ASP A 396 4.89 21.47 17.31
CA ASP A 396 5.28 21.36 18.73
C ASP A 396 4.55 20.21 19.44
N LYS A 397 3.23 20.13 19.27
CA LYS A 397 2.38 19.10 19.88
C LYS A 397 2.61 17.74 19.25
N TRP A 398 2.84 17.73 17.94
CA TRP A 398 3.22 16.54 17.19
C TRP A 398 4.57 15.98 17.64
N PHE A 399 5.58 16.84 17.82
CA PHE A 399 6.91 16.45 18.34
C PHE A 399 6.79 15.89 19.77
N ALA A 400 6.10 16.60 20.68
CA ALA A 400 5.90 16.14 22.05
C ALA A 400 5.13 14.81 22.12
N ALA A 401 4.24 14.53 21.15
CA ALA A 401 3.57 13.24 21.04
C ALA A 401 4.48 12.13 20.51
N ALA A 402 5.42 12.45 19.60
CA ALA A 402 6.43 11.52 19.07
C ALA A 402 7.50 11.17 20.11
N GLU A 403 7.95 12.15 20.89
CA GLU A 403 8.79 11.94 22.08
C GLU A 403 8.08 11.02 23.08
N LYS A 404 6.81 11.33 23.43
CA LYS A 404 6.00 10.53 24.35
C LYS A 404 5.74 9.08 23.89
N SER A 405 5.73 8.81 22.58
CA SER A 405 5.64 7.44 22.05
C SER A 405 7.00 6.78 21.78
N ASN A 406 8.12 7.45 22.09
CA ASN A 406 9.47 7.01 21.73
C ASN A 406 9.55 6.62 20.25
N SER A 407 9.10 7.51 19.36
CA SER A 407 9.15 7.37 17.90
C SER A 407 10.43 7.95 17.33
N VAL A 408 11.05 7.22 16.40
CA VAL A 408 12.28 7.65 15.72
C VAL A 408 11.98 8.81 14.78
N ILE A 409 12.59 9.98 15.00
CA ILE A 409 12.37 11.21 14.23
C ILE A 409 13.55 11.48 13.29
N VAL A 410 13.48 10.83 12.13
CA VAL A 410 14.28 11.10 10.93
C VAL A 410 13.38 11.84 9.93
N GLU A 411 13.78 13.01 9.44
CA GLU A 411 12.91 13.87 8.62
C GLU A 411 12.65 13.25 7.23
N GLU A 412 13.60 12.49 6.69
CA GLU A 412 13.46 11.69 5.46
C GLU A 412 12.28 10.71 5.50
N PHE A 413 11.92 10.18 6.68
CA PHE A 413 10.79 9.26 6.84
C PHE A 413 9.44 9.90 6.48
N PHE A 414 9.38 11.23 6.35
CA PHE A 414 8.18 11.97 5.96
C PHE A 414 8.20 12.48 4.51
N ASP A 415 9.23 12.16 3.71
CA ASP A 415 9.34 12.58 2.29
C ASP A 415 8.09 12.25 1.47
N ARG A 416 7.46 11.10 1.76
CA ARG A 416 6.19 10.66 1.17
C ARG A 416 5.09 11.73 1.23
N ILE A 417 4.96 12.43 2.36
CA ILE A 417 3.99 13.51 2.57
C ILE A 417 4.27 14.68 1.63
N TYR A 418 5.53 15.11 1.53
CA TYR A 418 5.89 16.29 0.75
C TYR A 418 5.89 16.02 -0.75
N ASN A 419 6.24 14.82 -1.18
CA ASN A 419 6.12 14.41 -2.58
C ASN A 419 4.66 14.45 -3.06
N ASP A 420 3.70 14.13 -2.19
CA ASP A 420 2.27 14.22 -2.50
C ASP A 420 1.68 15.64 -2.33
N LEU A 421 2.15 16.40 -1.34
CA LEU A 421 1.62 17.75 -1.07
C LEU A 421 2.24 18.86 -1.91
N ASN A 422 3.48 18.73 -2.41
CA ASN A 422 4.15 19.80 -3.15
C ASN A 422 3.34 20.28 -4.38
N PRO A 423 2.81 19.43 -5.28
CA PRO A 423 2.02 19.90 -6.42
C PRO A 423 0.78 20.73 -6.01
N LEU A 424 0.15 20.42 -4.87
CA LEU A 424 -1.05 21.13 -4.38
C LEU A 424 -0.77 22.60 -4.00
N TRP A 425 0.48 22.98 -3.66
CA TRP A 425 0.85 24.40 -3.44
C TRP A 425 0.75 25.26 -4.70
N ALA A 426 0.70 24.65 -5.90
CA ALA A 426 0.47 25.39 -7.13
C ALA A 426 -1.00 25.82 -7.29
N LEU A 427 -1.93 25.00 -6.78
CA LEU A 427 -3.37 25.18 -6.91
C LEU A 427 -3.91 26.29 -6.00
N ASP A 428 -5.10 26.79 -6.34
CA ASP A 428 -5.85 27.70 -5.49
C ASP A 428 -6.42 26.98 -4.24
N PRO A 429 -6.29 27.51 -3.02
CA PRO A 429 -6.78 26.83 -1.82
C PRO A 429 -8.30 26.70 -1.76
N ALA A 430 -9.05 27.73 -2.14
CA ALA A 430 -10.52 27.72 -2.12
C ALA A 430 -11.08 26.74 -3.15
N GLU A 431 -10.49 26.66 -4.35
CA GLU A 431 -10.84 25.63 -5.34
C GLU A 431 -10.52 24.22 -4.83
N MET A 432 -9.39 24.01 -4.13
CA MET A 432 -9.10 22.72 -3.49
C MET A 432 -10.15 22.35 -2.45
N ARG A 433 -10.53 23.27 -1.55
CA ARG A 433 -11.62 23.06 -0.57
C ARG A 433 -12.92 22.74 -1.29
N ARG A 434 -13.28 23.51 -2.34
CA ARG A 434 -14.51 23.32 -3.13
C ARG A 434 -14.56 21.94 -3.83
N LYS A 435 -13.43 21.47 -4.38
CA LYS A 435 -13.33 20.14 -5.00
C LYS A 435 -13.45 19.00 -3.98
N THR A 436 -12.94 19.16 -2.76
CA THR A 436 -12.95 18.08 -1.74
C THR A 436 -14.16 18.08 -0.81
N HIS A 437 -14.81 19.22 -0.59
CA HIS A 437 -15.87 19.39 0.42
C HIS A 437 -16.99 18.36 0.34
N LYS A 438 -17.43 18.01 -0.88
CA LYS A 438 -18.43 16.97 -1.16
C LYS A 438 -17.88 16.00 -2.20
N GLN A 439 -17.49 14.82 -1.74
CA GLN A 439 -17.08 13.65 -2.52
C GLN A 439 -17.81 12.40 -1.98
N PRO A 440 -17.82 11.25 -2.67
CA PRO A 440 -18.55 10.05 -2.24
C PRO A 440 -18.23 9.56 -0.81
N PHE A 441 -17.00 9.80 -0.34
CA PHE A 441 -16.54 9.45 1.01
C PHE A 441 -15.62 10.55 1.54
N VAL A 442 -16.03 11.22 2.63
CA VAL A 442 -15.27 12.32 3.27
C VAL A 442 -15.24 12.11 4.78
N ILE A 443 -14.06 12.26 5.38
CA ILE A 443 -13.89 12.39 6.83
C ILE A 443 -13.72 13.87 7.14
N ARG A 444 -14.62 14.44 7.94
CA ARG A 444 -14.60 15.86 8.32
C ARG A 444 -14.10 16.04 9.75
N VAL A 445 -13.23 17.03 9.95
CA VAL A 445 -12.99 17.66 11.26
C VAL A 445 -13.74 18.98 11.28
N ARG A 446 -14.57 19.21 12.32
CA ARG A 446 -15.25 20.49 12.59
C ARG A 446 -15.33 20.77 14.08
N GLY A 447 -14.77 21.89 14.54
CA GLY A 447 -14.93 22.38 15.91
C GLY A 447 -14.54 21.40 17.02
N GLY A 448 -13.52 20.55 16.77
CA GLY A 448 -13.14 19.48 17.70
C GLY A 448 -14.08 18.27 17.71
N LYS A 449 -14.75 17.99 16.59
CA LYS A 449 -15.54 16.76 16.34
C LYS A 449 -15.14 16.14 14.99
N VAL A 450 -15.09 14.80 14.94
CA VAL A 450 -14.99 14.03 13.68
C VAL A 450 -16.37 13.53 13.26
N THR A 451 -16.69 13.62 11.97
CA THR A 451 -17.87 13.02 11.33
C THR A 451 -17.50 12.46 9.96
N THR A 452 -18.20 11.42 9.53
CA THR A 452 -18.13 10.86 8.16
C THR A 452 -19.30 11.38 7.33
N ASP A 453 -19.04 11.70 6.06
CA ASP A 453 -20.06 11.94 5.04
C ASP A 453 -19.84 10.91 3.92
N THR A 454 -20.86 10.10 3.64
CA THR A 454 -20.77 8.91 2.78
C THR A 454 -22.06 8.72 1.99
N GLU A 455 -21.94 8.23 0.75
CA GLU A 455 -23.11 7.81 -0.06
C GLU A 455 -23.84 6.58 0.52
N GLU A 456 -23.12 5.78 1.32
CA GLU A 456 -23.63 4.59 2.00
C GLU A 456 -24.19 4.92 3.40
N GLU A 457 -25.26 4.22 3.81
CA GLU A 457 -25.95 4.38 5.11
C GLU A 457 -25.04 4.05 6.30
N GLU A 458 -24.22 3.01 6.19
CA GLU A 458 -23.04 2.82 7.04
C GLU A 458 -21.77 3.25 6.29
N PRO A 459 -20.88 4.06 6.90
CA PRO A 459 -19.58 4.34 6.31
C PRO A 459 -18.77 3.05 6.11
N PRO A 460 -18.11 2.84 4.94
CA PRO A 460 -17.33 1.63 4.69
C PRO A 460 -16.24 1.38 5.73
N TYR A 461 -15.90 0.11 5.92
CA TYR A 461 -14.86 -0.36 6.86
C TYR A 461 -13.59 0.51 6.87
N ARG A 462 -13.06 0.86 5.69
CA ARG A 462 -11.90 1.73 5.50
C ARG A 462 -12.09 3.12 6.15
N VAL A 463 -13.22 3.76 5.82
CA VAL A 463 -13.61 5.07 6.36
C VAL A 463 -13.76 5.03 7.88
N ARG A 464 -14.31 3.93 8.44
CA ARG A 464 -14.45 3.76 9.90
C ARG A 464 -13.09 3.71 10.61
N GLN A 465 -12.14 2.94 10.08
CA GLN A 465 -10.79 2.84 10.66
C GLN A 465 -10.03 4.18 10.62
N TRP A 466 -10.07 4.90 9.50
CA TRP A 466 -9.44 6.22 9.41
C TRP A 466 -10.15 7.26 10.26
N ALA A 467 -11.48 7.29 10.30
CA ALA A 467 -12.23 8.23 11.14
C ALA A 467 -11.93 8.01 12.64
N GLN A 468 -11.74 6.77 13.07
CA GLN A 468 -11.26 6.46 14.42
C GLN A 468 -9.84 6.99 14.67
N LEU A 469 -8.90 6.75 13.76
CA LEU A 469 -7.53 7.27 13.87
C LEU A 469 -7.49 8.81 13.90
N VAL A 470 -8.27 9.47 13.04
CA VAL A 470 -8.40 10.94 13.01
C VAL A 470 -9.02 11.46 14.30
N LYS A 471 -10.00 10.76 14.89
CA LYS A 471 -10.62 11.14 16.18
C LYS A 471 -9.64 11.15 17.36
N GLU A 472 -8.59 10.34 17.32
CA GLU A 472 -7.51 10.36 18.33
C GLU A 472 -6.57 11.57 18.18
N ILE A 473 -6.48 12.15 16.98
CA ILE A 473 -5.60 13.26 16.61
C ILE A 473 -6.35 14.61 16.68
N MET A 474 -7.66 14.58 16.43
CA MET A 474 -8.62 15.67 16.38
C MET A 474 -8.44 16.81 17.42
N PRO A 475 -8.07 16.58 18.71
CA PRO A 475 -7.79 17.67 19.66
C PRO A 475 -6.63 18.60 19.25
N HIS A 476 -5.89 18.25 18.18
CA HIS A 476 -4.74 18.98 17.66
C HIS A 476 -4.81 19.24 16.15
N LEU A 477 -5.98 19.04 15.52
CA LEU A 477 -6.22 19.35 14.11
C LEU A 477 -7.08 20.60 13.95
N PRO A 478 -6.86 21.41 12.90
CA PRO A 478 -7.84 22.40 12.44
C PRO A 478 -9.03 21.73 11.73
N ASP A 479 -10.04 22.51 11.39
CA ASP A 479 -11.15 22.07 10.55
C ASP A 479 -10.67 21.74 9.13
N LEU A 480 -11.02 20.56 8.61
CA LEU A 480 -10.61 20.09 7.28
C LEU A 480 -11.60 19.03 6.73
N ASP A 481 -11.57 18.84 5.40
CA ASP A 481 -12.30 17.80 4.69
C ASP A 481 -11.33 16.82 4.00
N MET A 482 -11.26 15.59 4.51
CA MET A 482 -10.39 14.52 4.03
C MET A 482 -11.19 13.61 3.09
N ALA A 483 -11.16 13.90 1.79
CA ALA A 483 -11.81 13.06 0.76
C ALA A 483 -10.98 11.78 0.49
N VAL A 484 -11.58 10.61 0.71
CA VAL A 484 -10.85 9.33 0.72
C VAL A 484 -11.21 8.41 -0.45
N ASN A 485 -10.23 7.71 -0.99
CA ASN A 485 -10.46 6.55 -1.84
C ASN A 485 -10.80 5.33 -0.96
N VAL A 486 -11.87 4.62 -1.32
CA VAL A 486 -12.28 3.35 -0.67
C VAL A 486 -12.14 2.13 -1.57
N LEU A 487 -11.83 2.33 -2.86
CA LEU A 487 -11.51 1.25 -3.80
C LEU A 487 -10.15 0.65 -3.45
N ASP A 488 -9.88 -0.55 -3.94
CA ASP A 488 -8.53 -1.12 -3.87
C ASP A 488 -7.60 -0.36 -4.82
N GLU A 489 -8.04 -0.10 -6.06
CA GLU A 489 -7.28 0.60 -7.10
C GLU A 489 -7.23 2.13 -6.93
N SER A 490 -6.11 2.71 -7.33
CA SER A 490 -5.87 4.16 -7.36
C SER A 490 -6.60 4.88 -8.51
N ARG A 491 -6.78 6.19 -8.37
CA ARG A 491 -7.83 6.97 -9.05
C ARG A 491 -7.37 8.32 -9.61
N ILE A 492 -6.43 9.01 -8.97
CA ILE A 492 -5.91 10.29 -9.48
C ILE A 492 -4.65 10.01 -10.30
N MET A 493 -4.69 10.25 -11.59
CA MET A 493 -3.59 9.97 -12.54
C MET A 493 -3.50 11.09 -13.58
N ALA A 494 -3.07 12.27 -13.13
CA ALA A 494 -2.89 13.43 -13.98
C ALA A 494 -1.66 13.29 -14.91
N PRO A 495 -1.69 13.86 -16.13
CA PRO A 495 -0.55 13.81 -17.05
C PRO A 495 0.72 14.42 -16.44
N TRP A 496 1.88 13.82 -16.73
CA TRP A 496 3.16 14.18 -16.12
C TRP A 496 3.47 15.67 -16.25
N GLU A 497 3.23 16.24 -17.43
CA GLU A 497 3.46 17.65 -17.74
C GLU A 497 2.72 18.57 -16.76
N LYS A 498 1.51 18.18 -16.34
CA LYS A 498 0.69 19.00 -15.45
C LYS A 498 1.14 18.88 -13.99
N VAL A 499 1.55 17.69 -13.56
CA VAL A 499 2.19 17.50 -12.25
C VAL A 499 3.50 18.28 -12.17
N ASN A 500 4.32 18.22 -13.22
CA ASN A 500 5.61 18.93 -13.29
C ASN A 500 5.44 20.46 -13.37
N GLU A 501 4.43 20.97 -14.09
CA GLU A 501 4.04 22.39 -14.06
C GLU A 501 3.72 22.86 -12.62
N TYR A 502 2.99 22.03 -11.87
CA TYR A 502 2.65 22.32 -10.48
C TYR A 502 3.87 22.24 -9.55
N VAL A 503 4.73 21.22 -9.65
CA VAL A 503 5.99 21.13 -8.88
C VAL A 503 6.90 22.33 -9.18
N ALA A 504 7.09 22.69 -10.45
CA ALA A 504 7.88 23.85 -10.85
C ALA A 504 7.27 25.18 -10.35
N THR A 505 5.94 25.24 -10.16
CA THR A 505 5.25 26.40 -9.58
C THR A 505 5.39 26.43 -8.05
N GLU A 506 5.37 25.28 -7.37
CA GLU A 506 5.63 25.17 -5.93
C GLU A 506 7.07 25.61 -5.61
N ILE A 507 8.06 25.06 -6.31
CA ILE A 507 9.48 25.38 -6.10
C ILE A 507 9.75 26.89 -6.26
N LYS A 508 9.10 27.55 -7.22
CA LYS A 508 9.21 29.01 -7.43
C LYS A 508 8.55 29.86 -6.33
N LYS A 509 7.60 29.31 -5.57
CA LYS A 509 6.91 29.98 -4.46
C LYS A 509 7.50 29.63 -3.08
N ARG A 510 8.16 28.47 -2.98
CA ARG A 510 8.79 27.94 -1.76
C ARG A 510 9.73 28.97 -1.15
N SER A 511 9.49 29.34 0.10
CA SER A 511 10.29 30.33 0.82
C SER A 511 10.21 30.16 2.33
N ILE A 512 11.26 30.63 3.01
CA ILE A 512 11.31 30.82 4.46
C ILE A 512 11.26 32.34 4.69
N PHE A 513 10.21 32.80 5.36
CA PHE A 513 9.98 34.21 5.69
C PHE A 513 10.42 34.50 7.15
N PRO A 514 10.47 35.77 7.62
CA PRO A 514 10.90 36.07 9.00
C PRO A 514 9.99 35.50 10.10
N ALA A 515 10.55 35.12 11.25
CA ALA A 515 9.78 34.46 12.31
C ALA A 515 8.64 35.33 12.89
N ASN A 516 8.90 36.64 13.08
CA ASN A 516 7.93 37.65 13.53
C ASN A 516 6.78 37.92 12.54
N GLU A 517 6.80 37.26 11.39
CA GLU A 517 5.87 37.43 10.28
C GLU A 517 4.92 36.21 10.12
N ALA A 518 5.00 35.25 11.05
CA ALA A 518 4.23 34.00 11.08
C ALA A 518 2.79 34.15 11.57
N ILE A 519 1.93 33.21 11.18
CA ILE A 519 0.57 33.04 11.65
C ILE A 519 0.42 31.64 12.26
N THR A 520 -0.07 31.55 13.49
CA THR A 520 -0.22 30.28 14.22
C THR A 520 -1.64 29.72 14.19
N GLN A 521 -2.63 30.51 13.74
CA GLN A 521 -4.05 30.12 13.67
C GLN A 521 -4.51 29.90 12.23
N TYR A 522 -4.89 28.66 11.94
CA TYR A 522 -5.57 28.26 10.70
C TYR A 522 -6.87 29.05 10.48
N SER A 523 -7.22 29.24 9.21
CA SER A 523 -8.56 29.63 8.76
C SER A 523 -9.55 28.49 9.02
N GLY A 524 -10.84 28.83 9.06
CA GLY A 524 -11.90 27.82 8.96
C GLY A 524 -12.32 27.58 7.50
N VAL A 525 -13.22 26.62 7.32
CA VAL A 525 -13.70 26.14 6.01
C VAL A 525 -15.17 26.52 5.75
N GLN A 526 -15.58 27.68 6.26
CA GLN A 526 -16.95 28.21 6.12
C GLN A 526 -17.27 28.66 4.68
N ASP A 527 -16.25 28.90 3.86
CA ASP A 527 -16.38 29.34 2.46
C ASP A 527 -17.01 28.28 1.54
N VAL A 528 -16.92 27.00 1.92
CA VAL A 528 -17.53 25.87 1.21
C VAL A 528 -18.85 25.39 1.85
N GLU A 529 -19.30 26.00 2.95
CA GLU A 529 -20.58 25.62 3.56
C GLU A 529 -21.75 25.89 2.62
N GLY A 530 -22.45 24.82 2.24
CA GLY A 530 -23.54 24.87 1.25
C GLY A 530 -23.11 24.75 -0.21
N ALA A 531 -21.80 24.73 -0.52
CA ALA A 531 -21.31 24.59 -1.90
C ALA A 531 -21.84 23.32 -2.59
N GLU A 532 -22.06 23.39 -3.91
CA GLU A 532 -22.46 22.22 -4.70
C GLU A 532 -21.33 21.20 -4.82
N ARG A 533 -21.70 19.93 -5.08
CA ARG A 533 -20.75 18.84 -5.22
C ARG A 533 -19.98 18.96 -6.53
N TYR A 534 -18.66 18.80 -6.45
CA TYR A 534 -17.81 18.71 -7.63
C TYR A 534 -17.69 17.26 -8.10
N GLU A 535 -18.02 17.02 -9.37
CA GLU A 535 -17.75 15.76 -10.07
C GLU A 535 -16.53 15.94 -10.98
N PRO A 536 -15.36 15.39 -10.63
CA PRO A 536 -14.26 15.20 -11.57
C PRO A 536 -14.69 14.35 -12.77
N ASN A 537 -13.99 14.50 -13.89
CA ASN A 537 -14.17 13.67 -15.07
C ASN A 537 -13.62 12.25 -14.83
N TRP A 538 -14.46 11.41 -14.22
CA TRP A 538 -14.19 10.02 -13.86
C TRP A 538 -14.40 9.07 -15.05
N THR A 539 -13.32 8.52 -15.59
CA THR A 539 -13.39 7.34 -16.48
C THR A 539 -13.68 6.09 -15.64
N ARG A 540 -14.77 5.41 -15.96
CA ARG A 540 -15.18 4.13 -15.36
C ARG A 540 -15.27 3.05 -16.42
N ASP A 541 -15.30 1.79 -15.99
CA ASP A 541 -15.63 0.58 -16.77
C ASP A 541 -14.70 0.24 -17.96
N GLN A 542 -13.68 1.06 -18.24
CA GLN A 542 -12.66 0.83 -19.26
C GLN A 542 -11.43 0.07 -18.70
N VAL A 543 -11.65 -0.95 -17.85
CA VAL A 543 -10.59 -1.65 -17.08
C VAL A 543 -9.38 -2.07 -17.93
N THR A 544 -9.61 -2.60 -19.15
CA THR A 544 -8.54 -3.01 -20.10
C THR A 544 -7.77 -1.85 -20.76
N LYS A 545 -8.00 -0.60 -20.32
CA LYS A 545 -7.36 0.62 -20.85
C LYS A 545 -6.58 1.41 -19.79
N MET A 546 -6.34 0.84 -18.59
CA MET A 546 -5.54 1.48 -17.53
C MET A 546 -4.19 2.04 -18.03
N TRP A 547 -3.49 1.31 -18.91
CA TRP A 547 -2.19 1.75 -19.45
C TRP A 547 -2.27 3.06 -20.29
N ASN A 548 -3.44 3.39 -20.86
CA ASN A 548 -3.65 4.67 -21.57
C ASN A 548 -3.64 5.88 -20.63
N PHE A 549 -3.77 5.68 -19.32
CA PHE A 549 -3.62 6.72 -18.29
C PHE A 549 -2.21 6.71 -17.70
N VAL A 550 -1.62 5.52 -17.52
CA VAL A 550 -0.25 5.35 -17.00
C VAL A 550 0.78 6.00 -17.90
N ALA A 551 0.75 5.73 -19.22
CA ALA A 551 1.77 6.24 -20.13
C ALA A 551 1.81 7.80 -20.18
N PRO A 552 0.70 8.55 -20.31
CA PRO A 552 0.70 10.01 -20.21
C PRO A 552 1.09 10.57 -18.82
N ALA A 553 0.91 9.80 -17.75
CA ALA A 553 1.35 10.18 -16.40
C ALA A 553 2.84 9.90 -16.14
N CYS A 554 3.53 9.22 -17.07
CA CYS A 554 4.97 8.98 -17.02
C CYS A 554 5.81 10.12 -17.65
N PRO A 555 7.08 10.29 -17.24
CA PRO A 555 8.00 11.27 -17.81
C PRO A 555 8.19 11.13 -19.34
N PRO A 556 8.34 12.24 -20.10
CA PRO A 556 8.48 12.23 -21.57
C PRO A 556 9.59 11.32 -22.12
N ASP A 557 10.66 11.15 -21.36
CA ASP A 557 11.88 10.37 -21.63
C ASP A 557 11.82 8.92 -21.14
N SER A 558 10.81 8.55 -20.35
CA SER A 558 10.68 7.20 -19.79
C SER A 558 10.23 6.14 -20.82
N PRO A 559 10.70 4.88 -20.73
CA PRO A 559 10.33 3.81 -21.67
C PRO A 559 8.81 3.57 -21.80
N SER A 560 8.06 3.64 -20.70
CA SER A 560 6.60 3.39 -20.72
C SER A 560 5.81 4.50 -21.40
N ARG A 561 6.30 5.74 -21.45
CA ARG A 561 5.60 6.89 -22.03
C ARG A 561 5.20 6.70 -23.49
N ASN A 562 6.11 6.11 -24.28
CA ASN A 562 5.93 5.90 -25.72
C ASN A 562 5.46 4.46 -26.03
N THR A 563 5.30 3.62 -24.98
CA THR A 563 4.84 2.24 -25.11
C THR A 563 3.31 2.19 -25.14
N LYS A 564 2.73 1.75 -26.25
CA LYS A 564 1.29 1.55 -26.39
C LYS A 564 0.76 0.47 -25.43
N ALA A 565 -0.48 0.65 -24.97
CA ALA A 565 -1.27 -0.40 -24.34
C ALA A 565 -1.44 -1.61 -25.29
N MET A 566 -1.70 -2.79 -24.73
CA MET A 566 -2.07 -3.96 -25.53
C MET A 566 -3.51 -3.81 -26.04
N GLU A 567 -3.72 -4.15 -27.32
CA GLU A 567 -5.06 -4.16 -27.93
C GLU A 567 -5.74 -5.51 -27.71
N GLU A 568 -4.97 -6.61 -27.74
CA GLU A 568 -5.36 -7.98 -27.38
C GLU A 568 -4.38 -8.62 -26.38
N LEU A 569 -4.83 -9.70 -25.74
CA LEU A 569 -4.09 -10.49 -24.73
C LEU A 569 -3.92 -11.95 -25.18
N THR A 570 -3.82 -12.15 -26.49
CA THR A 570 -3.82 -13.44 -27.19
C THR A 570 -2.46 -14.13 -27.16
N GLU A 571 -1.39 -13.36 -27.28
CA GLU A 571 0.01 -13.80 -27.20
C GLU A 571 0.51 -13.94 -25.74
N PRO A 572 1.63 -14.66 -25.48
CA PRO A 572 2.27 -14.69 -24.17
C PRO A 572 2.69 -13.31 -23.64
N ALA A 573 2.94 -13.24 -22.33
CA ALA A 573 3.55 -12.06 -21.71
C ALA A 573 4.98 -11.83 -22.25
N ASN A 574 5.36 -10.57 -22.47
CA ASN A 574 6.68 -10.21 -22.99
C ASN A 574 7.64 -9.94 -21.83
N PHE A 575 8.69 -10.75 -21.69
CA PHE A 575 9.65 -10.67 -20.60
C PHE A 575 10.88 -9.81 -20.93
N PRO A 576 11.46 -9.07 -19.95
CA PRO A 576 12.70 -8.35 -20.16
C PRO A 576 13.88 -9.34 -20.30
N HIS A 577 14.45 -9.44 -21.50
CA HIS A 577 15.70 -10.18 -21.73
C HIS A 577 16.95 -9.33 -21.42
N GLU A 578 16.84 -8.00 -21.45
CA GLU A 578 17.91 -7.07 -21.10
C GLU A 578 17.96 -6.82 -19.59
N ALA A 579 19.16 -6.56 -19.05
CA ALA A 579 19.33 -6.26 -17.63
C ALA A 579 18.67 -4.92 -17.27
N MET A 580 17.64 -4.96 -16.41
CA MET A 580 16.89 -3.77 -16.01
C MET A 580 17.79 -2.79 -15.23
N PRO A 581 17.67 -1.45 -15.43
CA PRO A 581 18.64 -0.46 -14.95
C PRO A 581 18.68 -0.29 -13.42
N TYR A 582 17.78 -0.94 -12.69
CA TYR A 582 17.72 -0.98 -11.23
C TYR A 582 18.35 -2.24 -10.62
N MET A 583 18.96 -3.12 -11.43
CA MET A 583 19.56 -4.38 -10.98
C MET A 583 21.09 -4.32 -10.93
N HIS A 584 21.67 -4.93 -9.89
CA HIS A 584 23.11 -5.21 -9.81
C HIS A 584 23.35 -6.71 -10.02
N ARG A 585 23.99 -7.07 -11.15
CA ARG A 585 24.35 -8.47 -11.50
C ARG A 585 23.16 -9.45 -11.33
N GLY A 586 21.98 -9.06 -11.81
CA GLY A 586 20.75 -9.87 -11.77
C GLY A 586 19.86 -9.67 -10.53
N PHE A 587 20.27 -8.91 -9.51
CA PHE A 587 19.52 -8.72 -8.27
C PHE A 587 19.03 -7.27 -8.11
N VAL A 588 17.83 -7.04 -7.58
CA VAL A 588 17.29 -5.68 -7.37
C VAL A 588 18.19 -4.87 -6.43
N GLN A 589 18.79 -3.79 -6.96
CA GLN A 589 19.60 -2.83 -6.19
C GLN A 589 18.77 -1.59 -5.79
N ASN A 590 17.99 -1.04 -6.72
CA ASN A 590 17.15 0.14 -6.48
C ASN A 590 15.67 -0.27 -6.44
N PHE A 591 15.18 -0.58 -5.24
CA PHE A 591 13.81 -1.05 -5.04
C PHE A 591 12.74 -0.04 -5.51
N THR A 592 12.96 1.27 -5.28
CA THR A 592 12.05 2.32 -5.74
C THR A 592 11.96 2.41 -7.26
N ALA A 593 13.05 2.11 -7.98
CA ALA A 593 13.03 2.01 -9.44
C ALA A 593 12.41 0.70 -9.94
N SER A 594 12.49 -0.40 -9.20
CA SER A 594 11.68 -1.61 -9.48
C SER A 594 10.20 -1.47 -9.12
N GLN A 595 9.82 -0.48 -8.30
CA GLN A 595 8.42 -0.04 -8.15
C GLN A 595 7.97 0.88 -9.30
N ASP A 596 8.89 1.53 -10.03
CA ASP A 596 8.52 2.52 -11.05
C ASP A 596 8.07 1.88 -12.36
N VAL A 597 6.76 1.90 -12.56
CA VAL A 597 6.07 1.43 -13.77
C VAL A 597 6.48 2.21 -15.03
N CYS A 598 7.07 3.41 -14.88
CA CYS A 598 7.56 4.19 -16.01
C CYS A 598 8.86 3.65 -16.62
N GLN A 599 9.67 2.92 -15.86
CA GLN A 599 10.87 2.22 -16.36
C GLN A 599 10.59 0.80 -16.87
N GLN A 600 9.39 0.28 -16.62
CA GLN A 600 9.05 -1.14 -16.81
C GLN A 600 7.89 -1.32 -17.81
N PRO A 601 8.08 -1.01 -19.10
CA PRO A 601 7.03 -1.05 -20.12
C PRO A 601 6.46 -2.46 -20.33
N HIS A 602 7.22 -3.50 -20.01
CA HIS A 602 6.79 -4.90 -20.08
C HIS A 602 5.64 -5.23 -19.12
N LEU A 603 5.50 -4.50 -17.99
CA LEU A 603 4.46 -4.75 -16.97
C LEU A 603 3.04 -4.66 -17.51
N ARG A 604 2.80 -3.90 -18.58
CA ARG A 604 1.52 -3.84 -19.29
C ARG A 604 1.00 -5.22 -19.74
N SER A 605 1.92 -6.18 -19.89
CA SER A 605 1.65 -7.58 -20.28
C SER A 605 1.85 -8.59 -19.14
N MET A 606 2.20 -8.14 -17.93
CA MET A 606 2.68 -8.99 -16.83
C MET A 606 2.08 -8.68 -15.45
N HIS A 607 1.28 -7.62 -15.31
CA HIS A 607 0.64 -7.23 -14.05
C HIS A 607 -0.85 -6.94 -14.24
N GLY A 608 -1.70 -7.59 -13.41
CA GLY A 608 -3.15 -7.57 -13.57
C GLY A 608 -3.79 -6.17 -13.53
N THR A 609 -3.20 -5.24 -12.77
CA THR A 609 -3.48 -3.79 -12.77
C THR A 609 -3.57 -3.16 -14.16
N PHE A 610 -2.80 -3.66 -15.12
CA PHE A 610 -2.73 -3.14 -16.49
C PHE A 610 -3.45 -4.04 -17.49
N THR A 611 -3.59 -5.34 -17.15
CA THR A 611 -4.34 -6.33 -17.92
C THR A 611 -5.86 -6.09 -17.81
N GLU A 612 -6.41 -6.25 -16.60
CA GLU A 612 -7.84 -6.03 -16.32
C GLU A 612 -8.09 -5.93 -14.80
N PRO A 613 -7.90 -4.77 -14.15
CA PRO A 613 -8.18 -4.57 -12.73
C PRO A 613 -9.66 -4.83 -12.38
N VAL A 614 -9.96 -5.08 -11.10
CA VAL A 614 -11.32 -5.38 -10.66
C VAL A 614 -12.21 -4.15 -10.71
N SER A 615 -11.69 -2.99 -10.33
CA SER A 615 -12.37 -1.70 -10.49
C SER A 615 -11.51 -0.68 -11.27
N MET A 616 -12.19 0.30 -11.87
CA MET A 616 -11.54 1.47 -12.45
C MET A 616 -12.46 2.68 -12.28
N ALA A 617 -11.94 3.71 -11.61
CA ALA A 617 -12.59 5.01 -11.47
C ALA A 617 -11.51 6.11 -11.48
N VAL A 618 -10.88 6.28 -12.64
CA VAL A 618 -9.67 7.11 -12.82
C VAL A 618 -10.03 8.47 -13.40
N THR A 619 -9.36 9.53 -12.93
CA THR A 619 -9.43 10.87 -13.52
C THR A 619 -8.03 11.43 -13.79
N THR A 620 -7.92 12.20 -14.87
CA THR A 620 -6.72 12.96 -15.26
C THR A 620 -6.70 14.37 -14.64
N GLU A 621 -7.74 14.74 -13.90
CA GLU A 621 -7.75 15.97 -13.12
C GLU A 621 -6.91 15.85 -11.84
N TYR A 622 -6.16 16.89 -11.51
CA TYR A 622 -5.49 16.98 -10.22
C TYR A 622 -6.46 17.55 -9.17
N LEU A 623 -6.70 16.80 -8.10
CA LEU A 623 -7.41 17.23 -6.90
C LEU A 623 -6.88 16.44 -5.67
N PRO A 624 -7.00 16.98 -4.44
CA PRO A 624 -6.60 16.23 -3.25
C PRO A 624 -7.53 15.03 -3.01
N MET A 625 -6.94 13.84 -2.89
CA MET A 625 -7.61 12.62 -2.44
C MET A 625 -6.60 11.78 -1.63
N PHE A 626 -7.06 11.08 -0.59
CA PHE A 626 -6.22 10.22 0.24
C PHE A 626 -6.40 8.74 -0.13
N GLY A 627 -5.36 7.92 -0.05
CA GLY A 627 -5.42 6.48 -0.40
C GLY A 627 -4.39 5.60 0.32
N GLU A 628 -4.63 4.29 0.38
CA GLU A 628 -3.79 3.32 1.11
C GLU A 628 -2.43 3.10 0.45
N CYS A 629 -2.43 3.00 -0.87
CA CYS A 629 -1.26 2.78 -1.71
C CYS A 629 -1.52 3.38 -3.11
N LYS A 630 -0.47 3.52 -3.93
CA LYS A 630 -0.61 3.93 -5.33
C LYS A 630 0.60 3.61 -6.20
N LEU A 631 0.45 3.66 -7.52
CA LEU A 631 1.55 3.57 -8.48
C LEU A 631 2.41 4.86 -8.47
N THR A 632 3.64 4.80 -8.98
CA THR A 632 4.51 5.99 -9.11
C THR A 632 3.90 7.14 -9.92
N THR A 633 3.01 6.83 -10.87
CA THR A 633 2.25 7.79 -11.71
C THR A 633 1.05 8.44 -11.03
N ASN A 634 0.56 7.89 -9.92
CA ASN A 634 -0.68 8.34 -9.26
C ASN A 634 -0.46 9.54 -8.32
N ASN A 635 -1.53 10.24 -7.93
CA ASN A 635 -1.42 11.53 -7.22
C ASN A 635 -2.15 11.61 -5.86
N GLU A 636 -2.67 10.52 -5.32
CA GLU A 636 -3.23 10.48 -3.96
C GLU A 636 -2.17 10.78 -2.89
N MET A 637 -2.60 11.41 -1.80
CA MET A 637 -1.82 11.51 -0.56
C MET A 637 -1.87 10.17 0.17
N LEU A 638 -0.72 9.50 0.32
CA LEU A 638 -0.70 8.18 0.95
C LEU A 638 -0.92 8.25 2.47
N ILE A 639 -1.81 7.37 2.96
CA ILE A 639 -2.16 7.17 4.38
C ILE A 639 -1.94 5.71 4.79
N PRO A 640 -1.79 5.43 6.11
CA PRO A 640 -1.77 4.06 6.60
C PRO A 640 -3.01 3.26 6.16
N GLY A 641 -2.78 2.12 5.52
CA GLY A 641 -3.84 1.21 5.11
C GLY A 641 -4.73 0.82 6.28
N ALA A 642 -6.05 0.89 6.10
CA ALA A 642 -7.03 0.56 7.14
C ALA A 642 -6.87 -0.87 7.66
N VAL A 643 -6.41 -1.78 6.80
CA VAL A 643 -6.06 -3.16 7.17
C VAL A 643 -4.94 -3.26 8.22
N TYR A 644 -4.04 -2.27 8.31
CA TYR A 644 -3.01 -2.19 9.35
C TYR A 644 -3.50 -1.60 10.68
N LEU A 645 -4.70 -0.99 10.69
CA LEU A 645 -5.32 -0.40 11.88
C LEU A 645 -6.25 -1.38 12.62
N ASP A 646 -6.55 -2.54 12.02
CA ASP A 646 -7.50 -3.55 12.51
C ASP A 646 -6.79 -4.87 12.88
N ASP A 647 -6.33 -4.97 14.13
CA ASP A 647 -5.69 -6.19 14.63
C ASP A 647 -6.65 -7.40 14.69
N ALA A 648 -7.98 -7.20 14.64
CA ALA A 648 -8.96 -8.30 14.67
C ALA A 648 -9.06 -9.07 13.34
N ARG A 649 -8.59 -8.49 12.23
CA ARG A 649 -8.43 -9.18 10.94
C ARG A 649 -7.20 -10.08 10.94
N ILE A 650 -7.24 -11.16 11.71
CA ILE A 650 -6.12 -12.09 11.94
C ILE A 650 -5.50 -12.71 10.66
N GLN A 651 -6.25 -12.75 9.55
CA GLN A 651 -5.74 -13.17 8.23
C GLN A 651 -4.81 -12.15 7.57
N TYR A 652 -4.79 -10.91 8.05
CA TYR A 652 -3.88 -9.84 7.65
C TYR A 652 -2.94 -9.42 8.78
N SER A 653 -3.44 -9.27 10.02
CA SER A 653 -2.66 -8.83 11.18
C SER A 653 -1.75 -9.90 11.78
N GLY A 654 -2.02 -11.19 11.50
CA GLY A 654 -1.34 -12.32 12.15
C GLY A 654 -1.68 -12.52 13.64
N GLY A 655 -2.53 -11.66 14.21
CA GLY A 655 -2.84 -11.62 15.64
C GLY A 655 -1.59 -11.39 16.50
N ARG A 656 -1.54 -12.04 17.68
CA ARG A 656 -0.40 -11.98 18.61
C ARG A 656 0.76 -12.92 18.25
N SER A 657 0.64 -13.78 17.24
CA SER A 657 1.71 -14.72 16.88
C SER A 657 2.86 -14.02 16.17
N ARG A 658 4.11 -14.40 16.50
CA ARG A 658 5.32 -13.88 15.86
C ARG A 658 6.22 -14.98 15.28
N GLY A 659 5.77 -16.24 15.30
CA GLY A 659 6.54 -17.41 14.85
C GLY A 659 7.48 -18.01 15.91
N ASN A 660 8.20 -19.05 15.50
CA ASN A 660 9.22 -19.72 16.32
C ASN A 660 10.58 -19.01 16.21
N GLU A 661 11.51 -19.32 17.12
CA GLU A 661 12.96 -19.08 16.93
C GLU A 661 13.43 -19.56 15.54
N TRP A 662 14.39 -18.84 14.93
CA TRP A 662 14.88 -19.11 13.57
C TRP A 662 15.26 -20.57 13.34
N ASP A 663 16.05 -21.13 14.25
CA ASP A 663 16.63 -22.47 14.16
C ASP A 663 15.58 -23.60 14.30
N ARG A 664 14.32 -23.25 14.62
CA ARG A 664 13.16 -24.15 14.69
C ARG A 664 12.18 -23.96 13.52
N LYS A 665 12.55 -23.20 12.48
CA LYS A 665 11.74 -23.01 11.27
C LYS A 665 12.07 -24.05 10.21
N LYS A 666 11.08 -24.36 9.38
CA LYS A 666 11.26 -25.11 8.13
C LYS A 666 12.08 -24.26 7.17
N ASP A 667 13.17 -24.82 6.63
CA ASP A 667 14.01 -24.17 5.62
C ASP A 667 13.35 -24.22 4.24
N ARG A 668 12.25 -23.48 4.14
CA ARG A 668 11.27 -23.51 3.05
C ARG A 668 10.56 -22.17 2.95
N MET A 669 10.14 -21.83 1.75
CA MET A 669 9.22 -20.73 1.46
C MET A 669 7.78 -21.22 1.64
N VAL A 670 6.87 -20.37 2.12
CA VAL A 670 5.43 -20.67 2.10
C VAL A 670 4.61 -19.49 1.60
N TRP A 671 3.62 -19.77 0.75
CA TRP A 671 2.62 -18.78 0.37
C TRP A 671 1.24 -19.42 0.30
N ARG A 672 0.24 -18.72 0.88
CA ARG A 672 -1.18 -18.97 0.68
C ARG A 672 -1.91 -17.65 0.48
N GLY A 673 -2.86 -17.66 -0.47
CA GLY A 673 -3.71 -16.53 -0.82
C GLY A 673 -4.59 -16.88 -2.03
N SER A 674 -5.52 -15.99 -2.36
CA SER A 674 -6.34 -16.12 -3.58
C SER A 674 -5.59 -15.62 -4.82
N SER A 675 -6.10 -15.96 -6.01
CA SER A 675 -5.64 -15.40 -7.28
C SER A 675 -6.13 -13.95 -7.54
N SER A 676 -6.28 -13.13 -6.51
CA SER A 676 -6.55 -11.69 -6.66
C SER A 676 -5.40 -10.98 -7.38
N GLY A 677 -5.71 -10.02 -8.24
CA GLY A 677 -4.73 -9.25 -9.01
C GLY A 677 -5.32 -8.66 -10.30
N ALA A 678 -6.39 -9.27 -10.79
CA ALA A 678 -7.22 -8.81 -11.90
C ALA A 678 -8.57 -9.55 -11.91
N ARG A 679 -9.41 -9.24 -12.90
CA ARG A 679 -10.57 -10.04 -13.32
C ARG A 679 -10.07 -11.27 -14.10
N ASN A 680 -9.86 -12.38 -13.40
CA ASN A 680 -9.26 -13.57 -13.99
C ASN A 680 -10.21 -14.27 -14.99
N LYS A 681 -9.75 -14.47 -16.22
CA LYS A 681 -10.50 -15.07 -17.34
C LYS A 681 -9.65 -16.08 -18.08
N GLN A 682 -10.33 -17.03 -18.74
CA GLN A 682 -9.73 -18.06 -19.59
C GLN A 682 -8.74 -17.52 -20.64
N HIS A 683 -8.91 -16.27 -21.09
CA HIS A 683 -8.10 -15.63 -22.13
C HIS A 683 -7.14 -14.53 -21.62
N ASN A 684 -7.03 -14.28 -20.30
CA ASN A 684 -6.13 -13.25 -19.76
C ASN A 684 -5.22 -13.73 -18.62
N TRP A 685 -5.49 -14.89 -18.01
CA TRP A 685 -4.86 -15.32 -16.76
C TRP A 685 -3.34 -15.40 -16.81
N TRP A 686 -2.76 -15.65 -17.98
CA TRP A 686 -1.31 -15.75 -18.15
C TRP A 686 -0.56 -14.43 -18.03
N HIS A 687 -1.23 -13.29 -18.21
CA HIS A 687 -0.68 -11.96 -17.96
C HIS A 687 -0.77 -11.53 -16.47
N ILE A 688 -1.49 -12.29 -15.64
CA ILE A 688 -1.78 -11.92 -14.25
C ILE A 688 -0.67 -12.43 -13.33
N HIS A 689 0.00 -11.50 -12.66
CA HIS A 689 1.23 -11.74 -11.88
C HIS A 689 1.13 -12.94 -10.91
N ARG A 690 0.00 -13.17 -10.23
CA ARG A 690 -0.12 -14.30 -9.28
C ARG A 690 -0.10 -15.66 -9.95
N PHE A 691 -0.60 -15.79 -11.19
CA PHE A 691 -0.56 -17.06 -11.93
C PHE A 691 0.88 -17.38 -12.37
N ARG A 692 1.64 -16.35 -12.81
CA ARG A 692 3.09 -16.44 -13.02
C ARG A 692 3.81 -16.90 -11.74
N PHE A 693 3.56 -16.22 -10.63
CA PHE A 693 4.17 -16.53 -9.33
C PHE A 693 3.90 -17.98 -8.87
N MET A 694 2.68 -18.50 -9.07
CA MET A 694 2.38 -19.91 -8.78
C MET A 694 3.11 -20.89 -9.72
N GLN A 695 3.18 -20.61 -11.02
CA GLN A 695 3.82 -21.53 -11.98
C GLN A 695 5.35 -21.56 -11.85
N MET A 696 6.00 -20.41 -11.63
CA MET A 696 7.45 -20.33 -11.37
C MET A 696 7.88 -21.03 -10.08
N LEU A 697 6.97 -21.15 -9.11
CA LEU A 697 7.23 -21.82 -7.83
C LEU A 697 6.61 -23.23 -7.75
N ASN A 698 6.09 -23.75 -8.87
CA ASN A 698 5.61 -25.13 -8.99
C ASN A 698 6.69 -26.01 -9.64
N ALA A 699 7.27 -26.91 -8.85
CA ALA A 699 8.32 -27.85 -9.28
C ALA A 699 7.98 -28.65 -10.54
N THR A 700 6.72 -29.09 -10.70
CA THR A 700 6.26 -29.86 -11.87
C THR A 700 6.20 -28.99 -13.12
N THR A 701 5.73 -27.74 -12.99
CA THR A 701 5.69 -26.78 -14.10
C THR A 701 7.10 -26.37 -14.51
N VAL A 702 7.98 -26.06 -13.54
CA VAL A 702 9.39 -25.73 -13.80
C VAL A 702 10.13 -26.88 -14.49
N ALA A 703 9.98 -28.12 -14.01
CA ALA A 703 10.56 -29.31 -14.64
C ALA A 703 10.03 -29.53 -16.07
N SER A 704 8.76 -29.21 -16.34
CA SER A 704 8.16 -29.31 -17.67
C SER A 704 8.77 -28.30 -18.65
N VAL A 705 9.03 -27.06 -18.19
CA VAL A 705 9.67 -26.02 -19.01
C VAL A 705 11.17 -26.31 -19.21
N GLU A 706 11.84 -26.80 -18.17
CA GLU A 706 13.23 -27.26 -18.23
C GLU A 706 13.43 -28.44 -19.20
N ALA A 707 12.39 -29.28 -19.37
CA ALA A 707 12.34 -30.33 -20.40
C ALA A 707 11.98 -29.84 -21.82
N GLY A 708 11.80 -28.53 -22.02
CA GLY A 708 11.57 -27.90 -23.34
C GLY A 708 10.11 -27.64 -23.72
N ASN A 709 9.14 -27.80 -22.81
CA ASN A 709 7.77 -27.33 -23.04
C ASN A 709 7.65 -25.81 -22.79
N SER A 710 6.69 -25.14 -23.42
CA SER A 710 6.42 -23.73 -23.15
C SER A 710 5.41 -23.55 -22.01
N ALA A 711 5.70 -22.66 -21.07
CA ALA A 711 4.70 -22.08 -20.17
C ALA A 711 4.18 -20.76 -20.76
N LYS A 712 2.91 -20.43 -20.52
CA LYS A 712 2.33 -19.14 -20.95
C LYS A 712 2.70 -17.97 -20.02
N THR A 713 3.06 -18.26 -18.77
CA THR A 713 3.12 -17.24 -17.70
C THR A 713 4.53 -16.83 -17.31
N PHE A 714 5.57 -17.56 -17.75
CA PHE A 714 6.96 -17.27 -17.45
C PHE A 714 7.90 -17.91 -18.46
N GLU A 715 9.10 -17.37 -18.55
CA GLU A 715 10.27 -18.01 -19.14
C GLU A 715 11.28 -18.35 -18.04
N LEU A 716 12.14 -19.35 -18.28
CA LEU A 716 13.26 -19.62 -17.38
C LEU A 716 14.35 -18.55 -17.58
N PRO A 717 14.97 -18.04 -16.50
CA PRO A 717 16.06 -17.08 -16.63
C PRO A 717 17.25 -17.69 -17.36
N LEU A 718 18.02 -16.85 -18.06
CA LEU A 718 19.27 -17.28 -18.68
C LEU A 718 20.23 -17.80 -17.61
N GLN A 719 20.84 -18.96 -17.87
CA GLN A 719 21.71 -19.67 -16.91
C GLN A 719 22.89 -18.81 -16.43
N GLU A 720 23.35 -17.86 -17.25
CA GLU A 720 24.43 -16.92 -16.93
C GLU A 720 24.04 -15.83 -15.93
N ASN A 721 22.75 -15.47 -15.80
CA ASN A 721 22.28 -14.43 -14.89
C ASN A 721 22.53 -14.80 -13.42
N TYR A 722 22.27 -16.07 -13.06
CA TYR A 722 22.32 -16.56 -11.68
C TYR A 722 23.26 -17.74 -11.47
N ASN A 723 23.78 -18.34 -12.54
CA ASN A 723 24.76 -19.43 -12.49
C ASN A 723 24.33 -20.70 -11.73
N LEU A 724 23.02 -20.88 -11.48
CA LEU A 724 22.41 -21.93 -10.66
C LEU A 724 22.94 -23.33 -10.95
N ALA A 725 23.40 -24.02 -9.91
CA ALA A 725 23.91 -25.39 -10.02
C ALA A 725 22.83 -26.40 -10.45
N ALA A 726 21.57 -26.19 -10.04
CA ALA A 726 20.44 -27.05 -10.41
C ALA A 726 20.07 -26.92 -11.90
N GLN A 727 19.99 -25.69 -12.42
CA GLN A 727 19.69 -25.42 -13.84
C GLN A 727 20.77 -25.99 -14.77
N LYS A 728 22.05 -25.86 -14.39
CA LYS A 728 23.20 -26.46 -15.09
C LYS A 728 23.15 -28.00 -15.17
N GLN A 729 22.29 -28.65 -14.40
CA GLN A 729 22.12 -30.11 -14.35
C GLN A 729 20.79 -30.59 -14.95
N GLY A 730 19.91 -29.70 -15.44
CA GLY A 730 18.55 -30.06 -15.83
C GLY A 730 17.71 -30.54 -14.64
N LYS A 731 17.88 -29.88 -13.49
CA LYS A 731 17.30 -30.23 -12.17
C LYS A 731 16.70 -29.03 -11.42
N LEU A 732 16.48 -27.89 -12.05
CA LEU A 732 15.86 -26.72 -11.44
C LEU A 732 14.48 -27.05 -10.85
N GLY A 733 13.64 -27.83 -11.56
CA GLY A 733 12.34 -28.26 -11.02
C GLY A 733 12.45 -29.16 -9.79
N GLU A 734 13.41 -30.09 -9.80
CA GLU A 734 13.74 -30.94 -8.64
C GLU A 734 14.21 -30.10 -7.44
N TRP A 735 15.07 -29.11 -7.67
CA TRP A 735 15.56 -28.19 -6.64
C TRP A 735 14.44 -27.29 -6.07
N VAL A 736 13.56 -26.72 -6.90
CA VAL A 736 12.39 -25.94 -6.45
C VAL A 736 11.49 -26.76 -5.52
N SER A 737 11.36 -28.08 -5.76
CA SER A 737 10.57 -28.98 -4.89
C SER A 737 11.11 -29.10 -3.45
N THR A 738 12.39 -28.80 -3.23
CA THR A 738 13.01 -28.93 -1.91
C THR A 738 12.58 -27.82 -0.95
N TRP A 739 12.33 -26.62 -1.47
CA TRP A 739 12.10 -25.40 -0.68
C TRP A 739 10.74 -24.72 -0.92
N SER A 740 10.10 -24.86 -2.08
CA SER A 740 8.82 -24.20 -2.36
C SER A 740 7.61 -24.87 -1.68
N ASN A 741 6.70 -24.07 -1.12
CA ASN A 741 5.37 -24.49 -0.68
C ASN A 741 4.34 -23.37 -0.95
N VAL A 742 4.08 -23.07 -2.22
CA VAL A 742 3.04 -22.12 -2.64
C VAL A 742 1.74 -22.81 -3.01
N GLY A 743 0.62 -22.08 -3.01
CA GLY A 743 -0.65 -22.57 -3.55
C GLY A 743 -1.80 -21.57 -3.41
N PHE A 744 -2.71 -21.56 -4.38
CA PHE A 744 -3.94 -20.76 -4.31
C PHE A 744 -4.94 -21.39 -3.32
N THR A 745 -5.44 -20.61 -2.36
CA THR A 745 -6.54 -21.04 -1.47
C THR A 745 -7.92 -20.85 -2.11
N ASP A 746 -7.95 -20.12 -3.22
CA ASP A 746 -9.14 -19.73 -3.99
C ASP A 746 -8.68 -19.19 -5.35
N VAL A 747 -9.02 -19.86 -6.45
CA VAL A 747 -8.83 -19.34 -7.81
C VAL A 747 -10.11 -18.61 -8.19
N LEU A 748 -10.06 -17.28 -8.07
CA LEU A 748 -11.16 -16.37 -8.37
C LEU A 748 -11.41 -16.32 -9.88
N CYS A 749 -12.67 -16.17 -10.30
CA CYS A 749 -13.09 -16.12 -11.70
C CYS A 749 -13.96 -14.87 -11.95
N ASP A 750 -13.86 -14.27 -13.14
CA ASP A 750 -14.75 -13.19 -13.60
C ASP A 750 -15.44 -13.56 -14.93
N PRO A 751 -16.77 -13.85 -14.94
CA PRO A 751 -17.66 -13.95 -13.79
C PRO A 751 -17.32 -15.17 -12.89
N PRO A 752 -17.82 -15.22 -11.64
CA PRO A 752 -17.61 -16.35 -10.76
C PRO A 752 -18.29 -17.63 -11.26
N ASP A 753 -17.60 -18.76 -11.14
CA ASP A 753 -18.16 -20.10 -11.33
C ASP A 753 -19.06 -20.50 -10.14
N TRP A 754 -20.19 -21.17 -10.42
CA TRP A 754 -21.14 -21.64 -9.41
C TRP A 754 -21.44 -23.13 -9.55
N GLU A 755 -21.85 -23.76 -8.44
CA GLU A 755 -22.31 -25.14 -8.37
C GLU A 755 -23.63 -25.20 -7.60
N ASP A 756 -24.63 -25.86 -8.19
CA ASP A 756 -26.00 -25.90 -7.69
C ASP A 756 -26.23 -27.13 -6.80
N HIS A 757 -26.30 -26.92 -5.49
CA HIS A 757 -26.54 -27.99 -4.50
C HIS A 757 -27.98 -27.94 -4.01
N TRP A 758 -28.76 -29.01 -4.22
CA TRP A 758 -30.19 -29.00 -3.89
C TRP A 758 -30.53 -28.82 -2.40
N TRP A 759 -29.55 -28.98 -1.50
CA TRP A 759 -29.68 -28.71 -0.06
C TRP A 759 -28.84 -27.51 0.46
N HIS A 760 -28.04 -26.85 -0.38
CA HIS A 760 -27.21 -25.68 -0.01
C HIS A 760 -27.40 -24.44 -0.91
N GLY A 761 -28.17 -24.54 -1.99
CA GLY A 761 -28.32 -23.48 -2.98
C GLY A 761 -27.09 -23.32 -3.90
N HIS A 762 -26.98 -22.14 -4.51
CA HIS A 762 -25.88 -21.78 -5.40
C HIS A 762 -24.61 -21.49 -4.60
N ARG A 763 -23.59 -22.35 -4.73
CA ARG A 763 -22.29 -22.17 -4.08
C ARG A 763 -21.24 -21.72 -5.08
N ARG A 764 -20.52 -20.61 -4.81
CA ARG A 764 -19.37 -20.23 -5.63
C ARG A 764 -18.27 -21.28 -5.54
N LEU A 765 -17.75 -21.71 -6.68
CA LEU A 765 -16.62 -22.60 -6.76
C LEU A 765 -15.31 -21.87 -6.41
N LYS A 766 -14.43 -22.56 -5.68
CA LYS A 766 -13.05 -22.11 -5.37
C LYS A 766 -12.07 -22.31 -6.54
N ASN A 767 -12.49 -22.93 -7.64
CA ASN A 767 -11.62 -23.16 -8.80
C ASN A 767 -12.39 -23.13 -10.13
N CYS A 768 -12.00 -22.21 -11.00
CA CYS A 768 -12.60 -21.98 -12.31
C CYS A 768 -12.48 -23.21 -13.20
N HIS A 769 -13.53 -23.55 -13.95
CA HIS A 769 -13.56 -24.73 -14.82
C HIS A 769 -12.41 -24.74 -15.84
N TRP A 770 -12.01 -23.56 -16.32
CA TRP A 770 -10.89 -23.35 -17.25
C TRP A 770 -9.50 -23.36 -16.59
N ALA A 771 -9.40 -23.20 -15.26
CA ALA A 771 -8.13 -23.16 -14.52
C ALA A 771 -7.73 -24.54 -13.96
N ARG A 772 -8.69 -25.45 -13.76
CA ARG A 772 -8.49 -26.80 -13.21
C ARG A 772 -7.40 -27.67 -13.87
N PRO A 773 -7.10 -27.57 -15.18
CA PRO A 773 -6.00 -28.35 -15.78
C PRO A 773 -4.62 -27.93 -15.27
N ASP A 774 -4.42 -26.63 -14.99
CA ASP A 774 -3.14 -26.03 -14.64
C ASP A 774 -2.99 -25.74 -13.13
N PHE A 775 -4.11 -25.56 -12.41
CA PHE A 775 -4.13 -25.10 -11.02
C PHE A 775 -5.06 -25.92 -10.12
N SER A 776 -4.50 -26.42 -9.02
CA SER A 776 -5.23 -26.98 -7.88
C SER A 776 -5.42 -25.95 -6.77
N VAL A 777 -6.54 -26.04 -6.03
CA VAL A 777 -6.72 -25.30 -4.78
C VAL A 777 -6.01 -26.03 -3.64
N ALA A 778 -5.19 -25.29 -2.88
CA ALA A 778 -4.52 -25.76 -1.69
C ALA A 778 -5.27 -25.32 -0.42
N ASP A 779 -5.04 -26.04 0.68
CA ASP A 779 -5.62 -25.71 1.98
C ASP A 779 -5.13 -24.33 2.50
N GLU A 780 -6.01 -23.68 3.25
CA GLU A 780 -5.75 -22.42 3.94
C GLU A 780 -4.80 -22.64 5.12
N VAL A 781 -3.62 -21.99 5.08
CA VAL A 781 -2.62 -22.06 6.16
C VAL A 781 -2.66 -20.75 6.94
N SER A 782 -2.93 -20.83 8.25
CA SER A 782 -3.02 -19.65 9.11
C SER A 782 -1.70 -18.86 9.14
N MET A 783 -1.76 -17.53 9.32
CA MET A 783 -0.56 -16.69 9.47
C MET A 783 0.39 -17.22 10.56
N LYS A 784 -0.16 -17.67 11.70
CA LYS A 784 0.57 -18.34 12.80
C LYS A 784 1.39 -19.54 12.32
N GLU A 785 0.85 -20.34 11.40
CA GLU A 785 1.56 -21.50 10.85
C GLU A 785 2.52 -21.12 9.71
N GLN A 786 2.19 -20.11 8.89
CA GLN A 786 3.13 -19.57 7.90
C GLN A 786 4.42 -19.09 8.57
N TYR A 787 4.35 -18.50 9.78
CA TYR A 787 5.52 -18.12 10.58
C TYR A 787 6.41 -19.31 11.09
N THR A 788 6.05 -20.56 10.80
CA THR A 788 6.91 -21.75 11.02
C THR A 788 7.90 -22.01 9.87
N TYR A 789 7.85 -21.21 8.81
CA TYR A 789 8.72 -21.28 7.63
C TYR A 789 9.73 -20.12 7.66
N LYS A 790 10.94 -20.31 7.11
CA LYS A 790 11.97 -19.25 7.08
C LYS A 790 11.63 -18.09 6.16
N TYR A 791 11.03 -18.34 4.99
CA TYR A 791 10.85 -17.33 3.95
C TYR A 791 9.37 -17.05 3.63
N LEU A 792 8.96 -15.78 3.67
CA LEU A 792 7.60 -15.31 3.45
C LEU A 792 7.55 -14.31 2.27
N PRO A 793 7.05 -14.71 1.08
CA PRO A 793 6.93 -13.82 -0.05
C PRO A 793 5.66 -12.96 0.01
N ASP A 794 5.87 -11.67 -0.04
CA ASP A 794 4.88 -10.62 -0.20
C ASP A 794 4.84 -10.20 -1.68
N VAL A 795 3.69 -10.43 -2.31
CA VAL A 795 3.40 -10.07 -3.70
C VAL A 795 2.03 -9.41 -3.76
N ASP A 796 1.88 -8.46 -4.68
CA ASP A 796 0.66 -7.68 -4.87
C ASP A 796 -0.59 -8.56 -5.05
N GLY A 797 -1.74 -7.99 -4.71
CA GLY A 797 -3.07 -8.46 -5.05
C GLY A 797 -3.69 -7.51 -6.07
N GLN A 798 -4.94 -7.09 -5.85
CA GLN A 798 -5.55 -6.02 -6.67
C GLN A 798 -4.69 -4.74 -6.60
N THR A 799 -4.20 -4.43 -5.39
CA THR A 799 -3.12 -3.50 -5.11
C THR A 799 -2.18 -4.07 -4.02
N PHE A 800 -1.66 -3.27 -3.09
CA PHE A 800 -0.72 -3.71 -2.05
C PHE A 800 -1.17 -4.93 -1.22
N SER A 801 -0.21 -5.69 -0.69
CA SER A 801 -0.50 -6.82 0.21
C SER A 801 -0.66 -6.37 1.66
N GLY A 802 -1.91 -6.34 2.13
CA GLY A 802 -2.25 -6.07 3.54
C GLY A 802 -1.67 -7.05 4.58
N ARG A 803 -0.95 -8.10 4.16
CA ARG A 803 -0.18 -9.00 5.06
C ARG A 803 1.22 -8.47 5.38
N TYR A 804 1.77 -7.55 4.57
CA TYR A 804 3.19 -7.18 4.60
C TYR A 804 3.70 -6.78 5.98
N ARG A 805 3.00 -5.86 6.66
CA ARG A 805 3.30 -5.43 8.04
C ARG A 805 3.35 -6.61 9.02
N ALA A 806 2.46 -7.59 8.90
CA ALA A 806 2.43 -8.76 9.77
C ALA A 806 3.46 -9.84 9.38
N PHE A 807 3.96 -9.85 8.15
CA PHE A 807 5.14 -10.63 7.77
C PHE A 807 6.41 -10.02 8.36
N LEU A 808 6.58 -8.69 8.29
CA LEU A 808 7.72 -8.00 8.91
C LEU A 808 7.75 -8.16 10.44
N LEU A 809 6.60 -8.12 11.11
CA LEU A 809 6.51 -8.37 12.55
C LEU A 809 6.75 -9.85 12.93
N SER A 810 6.85 -10.77 11.97
CA SER A 810 7.20 -12.16 12.24
C SER A 810 8.71 -12.35 12.39
N THR A 811 9.11 -13.49 12.92
CA THR A 811 10.53 -13.93 13.01
C THR A 811 11.07 -14.53 11.70
N SER A 812 10.33 -14.44 10.59
CA SER A 812 10.70 -15.01 9.28
C SER A 812 11.18 -13.93 8.32
N MET A 813 12.08 -14.27 7.40
CA MET A 813 12.59 -13.34 6.40
C MET A 813 11.50 -13.04 5.38
N VAL A 814 11.22 -11.74 5.18
CA VAL A 814 10.27 -11.29 4.16
C VAL A 814 10.99 -11.11 2.83
N LEU A 815 10.39 -11.68 1.78
CA LEU A 815 10.74 -11.41 0.38
C LEU A 815 9.65 -10.48 -0.18
N LYS A 816 9.96 -9.39 -0.89
CA LYS A 816 8.93 -8.49 -1.46
C LYS A 816 9.16 -8.14 -2.93
N SER A 817 8.09 -8.23 -3.71
CA SER A 817 7.96 -7.61 -5.04
C SER A 817 6.63 -6.88 -5.12
N THR A 818 6.64 -5.62 -5.57
CA THR A 818 5.45 -4.79 -5.73
C THR A 818 5.66 -3.70 -6.77
N ILE A 819 4.56 -3.20 -7.34
CA ILE A 819 4.51 -1.96 -8.14
C ILE A 819 3.84 -0.78 -7.40
N TYR A 820 3.38 -1.01 -6.17
CA TYR A 820 2.71 -0.01 -5.34
C TYR A 820 3.67 0.59 -4.32
N VAL A 821 3.48 1.87 -4.07
CA VAL A 821 4.13 2.62 -2.99
C VAL A 821 3.16 2.76 -1.83
N GLU A 822 3.63 2.56 -0.62
CA GLU A 822 2.89 2.68 0.64
C GLU A 822 3.42 3.84 1.52
N TRP A 823 2.71 4.18 2.60
CA TRP A 823 3.06 5.27 3.52
C TRP A 823 4.43 5.10 4.21
N HIS A 824 4.93 3.86 4.31
CA HIS A 824 6.10 3.49 5.11
C HIS A 824 7.38 3.21 4.32
N ASP A 825 7.38 3.36 3.00
CA ASP A 825 8.49 2.85 2.18
C ASP A 825 9.79 3.65 2.39
N THR A 826 9.67 4.91 2.82
CA THR A 826 10.79 5.75 3.30
C THR A 826 11.45 5.24 4.59
N ARG A 827 10.83 4.27 5.29
CA ARG A 827 11.28 3.70 6.57
C ARG A 827 11.88 2.30 6.41
N LEU A 828 11.65 1.62 5.29
CA LEU A 828 11.99 0.21 5.11
C LEU A 828 13.09 0.06 4.06
N PHE A 829 14.15 -0.65 4.40
CA PHE A 829 15.36 -0.72 3.59
C PHE A 829 15.49 -2.11 2.97
N PRO A 830 15.53 -2.24 1.63
CA PRO A 830 15.81 -3.51 0.98
C PRO A 830 17.19 -4.01 1.38
N TRP A 831 17.35 -5.33 1.51
CA TRP A 831 18.55 -6.02 2.01
C TRP A 831 18.93 -5.70 3.47
N VAL A 832 18.08 -4.98 4.21
CA VAL A 832 18.18 -4.80 5.67
C VAL A 832 16.97 -5.38 6.38
N HIS A 833 15.76 -4.95 5.97
CA HIS A 833 14.50 -5.32 6.65
C HIS A 833 13.67 -6.36 5.87
N PHE A 834 13.96 -6.53 4.58
CA PHE A 834 13.37 -7.52 3.68
C PHE A 834 14.32 -7.72 2.49
N ALA A 835 14.23 -8.86 1.81
CA ALA A 835 14.92 -9.07 0.54
C ALA A 835 13.98 -8.71 -0.63
N PRO A 836 14.31 -7.71 -1.48
CA PRO A 836 13.53 -7.43 -2.68
C PRO A 836 13.70 -8.54 -3.72
N PHE A 837 12.72 -8.67 -4.61
CA PHE A 837 12.84 -9.38 -5.89
C PHE A 837 12.06 -8.63 -6.98
N ASP A 838 12.40 -8.87 -8.24
CA ASP A 838 11.88 -8.12 -9.40
C ASP A 838 10.46 -8.54 -9.78
N ASN A 839 9.68 -7.66 -10.42
CA ASN A 839 8.29 -7.92 -10.79
C ASN A 839 8.11 -8.94 -11.94
N SER A 840 9.18 -9.33 -12.65
CA SER A 840 9.20 -10.55 -13.48
C SER A 840 9.21 -11.83 -12.64
N TYR A 841 9.71 -11.75 -11.41
CA TYR A 841 10.07 -12.82 -10.48
C TYR A 841 11.22 -13.74 -10.95
N MET A 842 11.96 -13.38 -12.01
CA MET A 842 13.04 -14.23 -12.54
C MET A 842 14.23 -14.39 -11.59
N ASP A 843 14.48 -13.39 -10.74
CA ASP A 843 15.56 -13.37 -9.75
C ASP A 843 15.26 -14.20 -8.49
N ILE A 844 14.00 -14.61 -8.25
CA ILE A 844 13.63 -15.38 -7.05
C ILE A 844 14.45 -16.67 -6.90
N TYR A 845 14.82 -17.32 -8.02
CA TYR A 845 15.67 -18.50 -7.99
C TYR A 845 17.09 -18.16 -7.52
N GLY A 846 17.69 -17.07 -8.00
CA GLY A 846 19.01 -16.61 -7.54
C GLY A 846 19.00 -16.15 -6.08
N VAL A 847 17.94 -15.47 -5.65
CA VAL A 847 17.76 -15.02 -4.26
C VAL A 847 17.64 -16.22 -3.32
N MET A 848 16.86 -17.24 -3.70
CA MET A 848 16.72 -18.47 -2.91
C MET A 848 18.00 -19.33 -2.92
N ASP A 849 18.72 -19.42 -4.04
CA ASP A 849 20.00 -20.14 -4.12
C ASP A 849 21.04 -19.56 -3.14
N TYR A 850 21.19 -18.23 -3.10
CA TYR A 850 22.07 -17.55 -2.15
C TYR A 850 21.79 -17.90 -0.69
N PHE A 851 20.54 -17.76 -0.24
CA PHE A 851 20.19 -17.97 1.17
C PHE A 851 20.21 -19.46 1.57
N LEU A 852 19.80 -20.37 0.68
CA LEU A 852 19.83 -21.82 0.93
C LEU A 852 21.25 -22.40 0.88
N HIS A 853 22.16 -21.81 0.10
CA HIS A 853 23.55 -22.25 -0.04
C HIS A 853 24.51 -21.38 0.79
N GLY A 854 24.46 -21.57 2.11
CA GLY A 854 25.48 -21.07 3.06
C GLY A 854 25.15 -19.76 3.78
N HIS A 855 24.19 -18.97 3.29
CA HIS A 855 23.90 -17.63 3.82
C HIS A 855 22.67 -17.58 4.75
N ASP A 856 22.33 -18.69 5.40
CA ASP A 856 21.29 -18.74 6.45
C ASP A 856 21.51 -17.71 7.59
N PRO A 857 22.76 -17.42 8.04
CA PRO A 857 23.00 -16.34 9.00
C PRO A 857 22.62 -14.94 8.49
N GLU A 858 22.69 -14.70 7.18
CA GLU A 858 22.26 -13.44 6.55
C GLU A 858 20.73 -13.40 6.43
N ALA A 859 20.09 -14.50 6.03
CA ALA A 859 18.63 -14.62 6.02
C ALA A 859 18.02 -14.40 7.41
N ARG A 860 18.64 -15.01 8.43
CA ARG A 860 18.32 -14.79 9.84
C ARG A 860 18.44 -13.33 10.23
N ARG A 861 19.55 -12.67 9.84
CA ARG A 861 19.80 -11.27 10.19
C ARG A 861 18.76 -10.33 9.57
N ILE A 862 18.40 -10.52 8.31
CA ILE A 862 17.35 -9.71 7.66
C ILE A 862 15.99 -9.92 8.35
N ALA A 863 15.69 -11.14 8.80
CA ALA A 863 14.48 -11.41 9.58
C ALA A 863 14.49 -10.75 10.97
N GLU A 864 15.61 -10.84 11.70
CA GLU A 864 15.75 -10.30 13.07
C GLU A 864 15.86 -8.75 13.06
N GLU A 865 16.63 -8.14 12.14
CA GLU A 865 16.71 -6.69 11.94
C GLU A 865 15.38 -6.13 11.42
N GLY A 866 14.77 -6.77 10.41
CA GLY A 866 13.47 -6.37 9.86
C GLY A 866 12.35 -6.39 10.90
N LYS A 867 12.31 -7.42 11.76
CA LYS A 867 11.35 -7.51 12.86
C LYS A 867 11.56 -6.42 13.91
N ALA A 868 12.77 -6.30 14.44
CA ALA A 868 13.08 -5.30 15.47
C ALA A 868 12.79 -3.88 14.99
N TRP A 869 13.05 -3.60 13.71
CA TRP A 869 12.75 -2.31 13.09
C TRP A 869 11.25 -2.10 12.86
N ALA A 870 10.51 -3.10 12.38
CA ALA A 870 9.06 -3.02 12.23
C ALA A 870 8.34 -2.80 13.58
N GLU A 871 8.83 -3.44 14.64
CA GLU A 871 8.38 -3.21 16.04
C GLU A 871 8.75 -1.80 16.56
N THR A 872 9.64 -1.06 15.88
CA THR A 872 10.09 0.28 16.26
C THR A 872 9.43 1.42 15.46
N VAL A 873 9.20 1.26 14.14
CA VAL A 873 8.72 2.36 13.27
C VAL A 873 7.42 2.11 12.50
N LEU A 874 6.83 0.91 12.61
CA LEU A 874 5.52 0.56 12.03
C LEU A 874 4.44 0.31 13.11
N ARG A 875 4.59 0.91 14.30
CA ARG A 875 3.60 0.78 15.38
C ARG A 875 2.36 1.62 15.08
N ARG A 876 1.31 1.45 15.88
CA ARG A 876 0.06 2.22 15.70
C ARG A 876 0.27 3.70 16.01
N GLU A 877 1.18 3.99 16.93
CA GLU A 877 1.68 5.31 17.30
C GLU A 877 2.34 6.00 16.09
N ASP A 878 3.18 5.28 15.35
CA ASP A 878 3.89 5.81 14.19
C ASP A 878 2.94 6.07 13.01
N MET A 879 1.98 5.18 12.77
CA MET A 879 0.88 5.39 11.81
C MET A 879 0.03 6.63 12.18
N ARG A 880 -0.29 6.80 13.47
CA ARG A 880 -1.01 7.98 13.98
C ARG A 880 -0.21 9.26 13.81
N LEU A 881 1.10 9.25 14.08
CA LEU A 881 1.98 10.42 13.94
C LEU A 881 2.21 10.80 12.48
N TYR A 882 2.32 9.83 11.57
CA TYR A 882 2.36 10.08 10.14
C TYR A 882 1.04 10.71 9.65
N MET A 883 -0.12 10.13 10.03
CA MET A 883 -1.44 10.67 9.70
C MET A 883 -1.63 12.09 10.24
N TRP A 884 -1.25 12.34 11.51
CA TRP A 884 -1.29 13.68 12.11
C TRP A 884 -0.44 14.66 11.32
N ARG A 885 0.80 14.29 10.98
CA ARG A 885 1.67 15.21 10.24
C ARG A 885 1.12 15.55 8.87
N LEU A 886 0.64 14.55 8.13
CA LEU A 886 0.01 14.72 6.84
C LEU A 886 -1.20 15.66 6.93
N LEU A 887 -2.04 15.53 7.96
CA LEU A 887 -3.23 16.38 8.13
C LEU A 887 -2.92 17.83 8.53
N LEU A 888 -1.86 18.09 9.32
CA LEU A 888 -1.40 19.47 9.59
C LEU A 888 -0.89 20.18 8.31
N GLU A 889 -0.14 19.46 7.49
CA GLU A 889 0.42 19.99 6.25
C GLU A 889 -0.65 20.09 5.15
N TYR A 890 -1.58 19.14 5.06
CA TYR A 890 -2.73 19.20 4.15
C TYR A 890 -3.65 20.38 4.49
N ALA A 891 -4.05 20.51 5.76
CA ALA A 891 -4.86 21.64 6.21
C ALA A 891 -4.16 22.98 5.94
N ARG A 892 -2.82 23.02 6.02
CA ARG A 892 -2.05 24.20 5.63
C ARG A 892 -2.12 24.44 4.12
N VAL A 893 -1.89 23.42 3.30
CA VAL A 893 -1.92 23.51 1.82
C VAL A 893 -3.25 24.06 1.28
N VAL A 894 -4.37 23.73 1.92
CA VAL A 894 -5.73 24.19 1.56
C VAL A 894 -6.21 25.43 2.32
N ASP A 895 -5.31 26.15 3.02
CA ASP A 895 -5.62 27.42 3.69
C ASP A 895 -5.24 28.63 2.82
N ASP A 896 -6.05 29.69 2.85
CA ASP A 896 -5.75 30.96 2.16
C ASP A 896 -4.53 31.68 2.75
N LYS A 897 -4.13 31.35 3.98
CA LYS A 897 -2.95 31.88 4.69
C LYS A 897 -1.73 30.95 4.62
N ARG A 898 -1.75 29.88 3.81
CA ARG A 898 -0.75 28.78 3.79
C ARG A 898 0.71 29.20 3.77
N ASP A 899 1.01 30.26 3.02
CA ASP A 899 2.36 30.80 2.82
C ASP A 899 2.92 31.45 4.10
N ARG A 900 2.06 31.75 5.08
CA ARG A 900 2.37 32.43 6.35
C ARG A 900 2.02 31.61 7.59
N LEU A 901 1.20 30.56 7.45
CA LEU A 901 0.96 29.61 8.52
C LEU A 901 2.26 28.90 8.90
N ALA A 902 2.68 29.02 10.16
CA ALA A 902 3.93 28.45 10.64
C ALA A 902 3.96 28.23 12.15
N PHE A 903 4.75 27.23 12.57
CA PHE A 903 5.35 27.14 13.88
C PHE A 903 6.76 27.75 13.86
N VAL A 904 7.01 28.66 14.80
CA VAL A 904 8.29 29.40 14.95
C VAL A 904 8.76 29.51 16.41
N GLY A 905 8.08 28.86 17.36
CA GLY A 905 8.37 29.03 18.80
C GLY A 905 9.76 28.54 19.22
N ASP A 906 10.38 27.65 18.43
CA ASP A 906 11.77 27.22 18.57
C ASP A 906 12.81 28.32 18.18
N LEU A 907 12.35 29.37 17.50
CA LEU A 907 13.14 30.54 17.11
C LEU A 907 12.90 31.76 18.02
N GLU A 908 11.75 31.81 18.71
CA GLU A 908 11.37 32.90 19.63
C GLU A 908 12.12 32.86 20.98
N ALA A 909 12.82 31.76 21.26
CA ALA A 909 13.59 31.54 22.48
C ALA A 909 15.07 31.99 22.38
N ARG A 910 15.39 33.01 21.56
CA ARG A 910 16.74 33.51 21.28
C ARG A 910 16.86 35.03 21.31
#